data_AF-A0A409YLT6-F1
#
_entry.id   AF-A0A409YLT6-F1
#
_cell.length_a   1.000
_cell.length_b   1.000
_cell.length_c   1.000
_cell.angle_alpha   90.00
_cell.angle_beta   90.00
_cell.angle_gamma   90.00
#
_symmetry.space_group_name_H-M   'P 1'
#
loop_
_entity.id
_entity.type
_entity.pdbx_description
1 polymer ?
#
loop_
_entity_poly.entity_id
_entity_poly.type
_entity_poly.pdbx_seq_one_letter_code
_entity_poly.pdbx_strand_id
1 'polypeptide(L)'
;MFVVLLYGLFYVQDGMPWNPKELKYPTPNGVSLLGCITPSDWIDLSEKADDSGMHSSEVVYDIPLSDISLVLLSKGTMADGDLSITVNPDLPGDRVDVRVMAAYSHRWARDLGKVCRVSQLRESREGGSGIGIFTPLLEKPAPSKAVLRYKTVVMLPLSALTGAMTGLDIDMDNTRLQFGNISTHPFRNVDLRTTNRDMDIKSVIGESVYITTSHVDIKGKFQVSDSLSINSAVSGIDIEVIASGSPFRQPRITLSTSDRPLIANLSLTSESTTETGGMFDVAVSAMNGPLDIKFATQPLDSKLKLAASSTNYRPSVLLNTAYEGSFDVYGHNPTLRCDSTIADPTGRNRPRICWSTSGSHDLSGFTYWEKEHERSGRITFSAMNTSGVELAFGLFLPYCIGMILTEDLRVDDERKPAGISGLVRDTSSHNAECQPLLNDSPPPYGSTSSSAYFQPPNIHHTSNINTRSQGQGKDFHRNWQRDCPIIVIMLLMFVGLLCGSFYVQDGMLWNPKELKYPTPDHISLLGCIAPGDWIDLYESADNNGMHSSEVVYNIPLSDVSLILLSKGTMSDGDLSVIVNPDLPEDRVIVRVTVVYRDTRTRDLGRVCRVTQVFDSEQGGSGIGIFTPLLEKPPPPKAVLRYKTVVTLPISAPKGPTTSLDIDMDHTSLQFGNLSAHPFETVDLRTTDRDMDVKSVIADLIFITTSRVDIRGKFEVAYSLSINSAVSGIDVEVIASGSPLRNSRITLSTSDRPLFANLSLTSATETGGMFDVGVSAMNAPLDIKFGTQPFDSKLKFAASSTNYRSSVLLNTAYEGSFDVYGYNATLISDWPIPDPTGRNRNRTCWAEGSSDDLSGAVFWEQGHLHYGRVVITATNANSVELAFGP
;
A
#
# COMPACT_ATOMS: atom_id res chain seq x y z
N MET A 1 -24.45 -54.45 -30.02
CA MET A 1 -25.47 -53.45 -29.63
C MET A 1 -25.12 -52.76 -28.31
N PHE A 2 -25.07 -53.47 -27.16
CA PHE A 2 -24.78 -52.86 -25.84
C PHE A 2 -23.48 -52.03 -25.78
N VAL A 3 -22.40 -52.47 -26.43
CA VAL A 3 -21.11 -51.73 -26.45
C VAL A 3 -21.18 -50.38 -27.19
N VAL A 4 -22.09 -50.23 -28.15
CA VAL A 4 -22.27 -48.96 -28.90
C VAL A 4 -23.02 -47.93 -28.04
N LEU A 5 -23.92 -48.37 -27.15
CA LEU A 5 -24.55 -47.50 -26.15
C LEU A 5 -23.55 -47.00 -25.09
N LEU A 6 -22.50 -47.78 -24.79
CA LEU A 6 -21.42 -47.32 -23.91
C LEU A 6 -20.53 -46.28 -24.60
N TYR A 7 -20.05 -46.54 -25.83
CA TYR A 7 -19.23 -45.56 -26.55
C TYR A 7 -19.99 -44.27 -26.92
N GLY A 8 -21.30 -44.36 -27.19
CA GLY A 8 -22.17 -43.20 -27.44
C GLY A 8 -22.36 -42.28 -26.23
N LEU A 9 -22.03 -42.73 -25.01
CA LEU A 9 -22.08 -41.92 -23.78
C LEU A 9 -20.74 -41.26 -23.42
N PHE A 10 -19.64 -41.61 -24.08
CA PHE A 10 -18.31 -41.04 -23.81
C PHE A 10 -17.87 -39.92 -24.77
N TYR A 11 -18.74 -39.51 -25.70
CA TYR A 11 -18.42 -38.50 -26.72
C TYR A 11 -19.37 -37.29 -26.75
N VAL A 12 -20.21 -37.12 -25.71
CA VAL A 12 -21.19 -36.03 -25.62
C VAL A 12 -21.13 -35.37 -24.25
N GLN A 13 -20.01 -34.69 -23.97
CA GLN A 13 -19.98 -33.32 -23.42
C GLN A 13 -18.54 -32.87 -23.14
N ASP A 14 -17.96 -32.07 -24.04
CA ASP A 14 -17.04 -30.98 -23.65
C ASP A 14 -17.85 -29.83 -23.00
N GLY A 15 -18.71 -30.19 -22.05
CA GLY A 15 -19.54 -29.25 -21.32
C GLY A 15 -18.67 -28.47 -20.34
N MET A 16 -18.92 -27.16 -20.22
CA MET A 16 -18.33 -26.35 -19.15
C MET A 16 -18.55 -27.07 -17.81
N PRO A 17 -17.50 -27.35 -17.00
CA PRO A 17 -17.62 -28.10 -15.75
C PRO A 17 -18.21 -27.27 -14.60
N TRP A 18 -19.05 -26.29 -14.91
CA TRP A 18 -19.59 -25.27 -14.01
C TRP A 18 -21.08 -25.01 -14.33
N ASN A 19 -21.90 -24.81 -13.30
CA ASN A 19 -23.31 -24.43 -13.47
C ASN A 19 -23.42 -22.93 -13.83
N PRO A 20 -23.86 -22.55 -15.05
CA PRO A 20 -23.88 -21.15 -15.48
C PRO A 20 -24.90 -20.27 -14.73
N LYS A 21 -25.79 -20.85 -13.92
CA LYS A 21 -26.77 -20.09 -13.12
C LYS A 21 -26.23 -19.54 -11.81
N GLU A 22 -25.05 -20.01 -11.38
CA GLU A 22 -24.36 -19.51 -10.18
C GLU A 22 -23.11 -18.70 -10.54
N LEU A 23 -22.88 -18.48 -11.84
CA LEU A 23 -21.94 -17.48 -12.35
C LEU A 23 -22.55 -16.07 -12.28
N LYS A 24 -22.48 -15.54 -11.06
CA LYS A 24 -22.59 -14.13 -10.69
C LYS A 24 -21.62 -13.28 -11.58
N TYR A 25 -21.71 -11.94 -11.62
CA TYR A 25 -20.70 -11.05 -12.27
C TYR A 25 -20.26 -9.94 -11.34
N PRO A 26 -18.95 -9.59 -11.26
CA PRO A 26 -18.54 -8.53 -10.37
C PRO A 26 -19.09 -7.22 -10.97
N THR A 27 -19.21 -6.23 -10.13
CA THR A 27 -19.54 -4.83 -10.44
C THR A 27 -19.10 -4.11 -9.17
N PRO A 28 -18.15 -3.15 -9.26
CA PRO A 28 -17.63 -2.39 -8.12
C PRO A 28 -18.03 -0.94 -7.77
N ASN A 29 -17.58 -0.37 -6.63
CA ASN A 29 -18.16 0.78 -5.89
C ASN A 29 -18.28 2.06 -6.74
N GLY A 30 -19.31 2.14 -7.59
CA GLY A 30 -19.33 3.10 -8.70
C GLY A 30 -19.33 2.48 -10.11
N VAL A 31 -19.86 1.27 -10.34
CA VAL A 31 -19.99 0.62 -11.67
C VAL A 31 -21.36 0.07 -11.99
N SER A 32 -21.88 0.52 -13.13
CA SER A 32 -22.95 -0.11 -13.90
C SER A 32 -22.44 -0.59 -15.24
N LEU A 33 -23.22 -1.47 -15.87
CA LEU A 33 -22.91 -2.09 -17.15
C LEU A 33 -23.86 -1.56 -18.22
N LEU A 34 -23.38 -0.60 -19.01
CA LEU A 34 -24.12 -0.06 -20.16
C LEU A 34 -24.32 -1.11 -21.28
N GLY A 35 -23.52 -2.17 -21.28
CA GLY A 35 -23.66 -3.31 -22.19
C GLY A 35 -22.38 -4.16 -22.22
N CYS A 36 -22.52 -5.47 -22.44
CA CYS A 36 -21.42 -6.42 -22.48
C CYS A 36 -21.40 -7.19 -23.80
N ILE A 37 -20.21 -7.57 -24.26
CA ILE A 37 -20.05 -8.44 -25.45
C ILE A 37 -20.50 -9.87 -25.17
N THR A 38 -20.76 -10.56 -26.27
CA THR A 38 -21.18 -11.96 -26.35
C THR A 38 -20.14 -12.80 -27.10
N PRO A 39 -20.20 -14.14 -27.06
CA PRO A 39 -19.30 -15.03 -27.78
C PRO A 39 -19.19 -14.81 -29.30
N SER A 40 -20.15 -14.11 -29.91
CA SER A 40 -20.18 -13.75 -31.34
C SER A 40 -19.52 -12.42 -31.70
N ASP A 41 -19.22 -11.57 -30.71
CA ASP A 41 -18.63 -10.24 -30.94
C ASP A 41 -17.08 -10.26 -30.90
N TRP A 42 -16.53 -11.43 -30.53
CA TRP A 42 -15.10 -11.73 -30.54
C TRP A 42 -14.57 -12.02 -31.95
N ILE A 43 -13.50 -11.33 -32.35
CA ILE A 43 -12.80 -11.52 -33.63
C ILE A 43 -11.63 -12.49 -33.41
N ASP A 44 -11.77 -13.77 -33.76
CA ASP A 44 -10.69 -14.75 -33.61
C ASP A 44 -9.45 -14.36 -34.46
N LEU A 45 -8.38 -13.95 -33.79
CA LEU A 45 -7.08 -13.60 -34.36
C LEU A 45 -6.28 -14.82 -34.80
N SER A 46 -6.56 -16.01 -34.24
CA SER A 46 -5.89 -17.25 -34.65
C SER A 46 -6.79 -18.49 -34.64
N GLU A 47 -7.07 -19.03 -35.84
CA GLU A 47 -7.76 -20.32 -36.02
C GLU A 47 -6.97 -21.50 -35.41
N LYS A 48 -5.65 -21.36 -35.29
CA LYS A 48 -4.76 -22.30 -34.63
C LYS A 48 -4.17 -21.68 -33.38
N ALA A 49 -3.95 -22.52 -32.38
CA ALA A 49 -3.08 -22.21 -31.28
C ALA A 49 -1.67 -21.82 -31.75
N ASP A 50 -1.03 -20.91 -31.01
CA ASP A 50 0.39 -20.62 -31.09
C ASP A 50 1.26 -21.78 -30.55
N ASP A 51 2.58 -21.60 -30.53
CA ASP A 51 3.52 -22.59 -29.99
C ASP A 51 3.34 -22.86 -28.47
N SER A 52 2.59 -22.02 -27.75
CA SER A 52 2.23 -22.23 -26.33
C SER A 52 0.93 -23.03 -26.14
N GLY A 53 0.14 -23.22 -27.20
CA GLY A 53 -1.16 -23.88 -27.15
C GLY A 53 -2.35 -22.94 -27.01
N MET A 54 -2.19 -21.63 -27.27
CA MET A 54 -3.23 -20.61 -27.11
C MET A 54 -3.70 -20.03 -28.45
N HIS A 55 -5.02 -20.03 -28.63
CA HIS A 55 -5.73 -19.21 -29.61
C HIS A 55 -5.77 -17.74 -29.15
N SER A 56 -6.26 -16.83 -29.99
CA SER A 56 -6.59 -15.46 -29.55
C SER A 56 -7.83 -14.90 -30.26
N SER A 57 -8.55 -13.99 -29.58
CA SER A 57 -9.63 -13.16 -30.14
C SER A 57 -9.45 -11.69 -29.71
N GLU A 58 -9.79 -10.73 -30.58
CA GLU A 58 -9.84 -9.29 -30.29
C GLU A 58 -11.29 -8.79 -30.18
N VAL A 59 -11.51 -7.76 -29.36
CA VAL A 59 -12.65 -6.85 -29.48
C VAL A 59 -12.16 -5.39 -29.37
N VAL A 60 -12.92 -4.45 -29.93
CA VAL A 60 -12.50 -3.05 -30.16
C VAL A 60 -13.64 -2.10 -29.76
N TYR A 61 -13.34 -1.01 -29.07
CA TYR A 61 -14.31 -0.02 -28.60
C TYR A 61 -13.90 1.42 -28.87
N ASP A 62 -14.82 2.21 -29.41
CA ASP A 62 -14.74 3.67 -29.46
C ASP A 62 -15.33 4.29 -28.18
N ILE A 63 -14.54 5.02 -27.40
CA ILE A 63 -15.02 5.83 -26.26
C ILE A 63 -14.99 7.32 -26.63
N PRO A 64 -16.09 8.08 -26.50
CA PRO A 64 -16.09 9.53 -26.72
C PRO A 64 -15.45 10.30 -25.55
N LEU A 65 -14.63 11.30 -25.86
CA LEU A 65 -13.87 12.12 -24.89
C LEU A 65 -14.65 13.33 -24.32
N SER A 66 -15.98 13.33 -24.38
CA SER A 66 -16.81 14.50 -24.06
C SER A 66 -17.02 14.70 -22.56
N ASP A 67 -16.20 15.56 -21.93
CA ASP A 67 -16.31 16.08 -20.54
C ASP A 67 -16.40 15.02 -19.41
N ILE A 68 -16.12 13.76 -19.72
CA ILE A 68 -16.19 12.62 -18.78
C ILE A 68 -14.79 12.12 -18.40
N SER A 69 -14.68 11.48 -17.23
CA SER A 69 -13.51 10.68 -16.92
C SER A 69 -13.44 9.44 -17.84
N LEU A 70 -12.25 9.04 -18.29
CA LEU A 70 -12.06 7.77 -18.99
C LEU A 70 -12.02 6.63 -17.96
N VAL A 71 -12.98 5.69 -18.03
CA VAL A 71 -13.26 4.70 -16.98
C VAL A 71 -12.93 3.24 -17.41
N LEU A 72 -11.79 2.66 -17.02
CA LEU A 72 -11.25 1.40 -17.59
C LEU A 72 -10.99 0.29 -16.51
N LEU A 73 -11.86 -0.66 -16.23
CA LEU A 73 -11.99 -1.21 -14.85
C LEU A 73 -11.43 -2.64 -14.60
N SER A 74 -11.16 -3.16 -13.34
CA SER A 74 -10.54 -4.51 -12.88
C SER A 74 -11.13 -5.86 -12.04
N LYS A 75 -12.12 -6.83 -12.35
CA LYS A 75 -12.50 -8.16 -11.65
C LYS A 75 -12.97 -9.51 -12.45
N GLY A 76 -12.80 -10.79 -11.93
CA GLY A 76 -13.27 -12.21 -12.42
C GLY A 76 -12.53 -13.69 -12.71
N THR A 77 -11.34 -14.26 -12.20
CA THR A 77 -10.08 -15.03 -12.73
C THR A 77 -10.05 -15.66 -14.11
N MET A 78 -10.69 -15.06 -15.09
CA MET A 78 -10.46 -15.37 -16.47
C MET A 78 -9.89 -14.24 -17.34
N ALA A 79 -10.05 -12.95 -17.05
CA ALA A 79 -9.26 -11.85 -17.66
C ALA A 79 -7.91 -11.60 -17.00
N ASP A 80 -6.92 -11.31 -17.87
CA ASP A 80 -5.53 -11.70 -17.65
C ASP A 80 -4.46 -11.08 -18.60
N GLY A 81 -4.45 -9.79 -18.91
CA GLY A 81 -3.69 -9.22 -20.02
C GLY A 81 -2.84 -7.99 -19.85
N ASP A 82 -2.20 -7.56 -20.94
CA ASP A 82 -1.32 -6.41 -20.97
C ASP A 82 -2.07 -5.07 -21.21
N LEU A 83 -2.17 -4.05 -20.33
CA LEU A 83 -2.67 -2.69 -20.69
C LEU A 83 -1.55 -1.73 -21.10
N SER A 84 -1.46 -1.58 -22.42
CA SER A 84 -0.68 -0.56 -23.11
C SER A 84 -1.55 0.64 -23.50
N ILE A 85 -1.57 1.74 -22.74
CA ILE A 85 -1.99 3.02 -23.34
C ILE A 85 -0.91 3.48 -24.34
N THR A 86 -1.25 4.02 -25.49
CA THR A 86 -0.30 4.71 -26.37
C THR A 86 -0.95 5.94 -26.99
N VAL A 87 -0.16 6.85 -27.55
CA VAL A 87 -0.69 7.91 -28.41
C VAL A 87 -0.60 7.42 -29.85
N ASN A 88 -1.74 7.37 -30.53
CA ASN A 88 -1.85 7.07 -31.95
C ASN A 88 -2.27 8.36 -32.68
N PRO A 89 -1.41 8.92 -33.55
CA PRO A 89 -1.72 10.17 -34.26
C PRO A 89 -2.82 10.04 -35.32
N ASP A 90 -3.17 8.82 -35.72
CA ASP A 90 -4.16 8.56 -36.77
C ASP A 90 -5.62 8.50 -36.24
N LEU A 91 -5.83 8.65 -34.92
CA LEU A 91 -7.15 8.60 -34.30
C LEU A 91 -7.88 9.97 -34.25
N PRO A 92 -9.23 9.98 -34.32
CA PRO A 92 -10.04 11.18 -34.14
C PRO A 92 -9.87 11.82 -32.75
N GLY A 93 -9.72 13.14 -32.70
CA GLY A 93 -9.52 13.91 -31.46
C GLY A 93 -10.68 13.90 -30.45
N ASP A 94 -11.83 13.34 -30.83
CA ASP A 94 -13.00 13.11 -29.98
C ASP A 94 -13.08 11.69 -29.39
N ARG A 95 -12.14 10.78 -29.72
CA ARG A 95 -12.24 9.34 -29.41
C ARG A 95 -10.97 8.70 -28.87
N VAL A 96 -11.17 7.62 -28.12
CA VAL A 96 -10.15 6.64 -27.73
C VAL A 96 -10.52 5.29 -28.33
N ASP A 97 -9.58 4.63 -29.02
CA ASP A 97 -9.70 3.22 -29.44
C ASP A 97 -9.22 2.33 -28.28
N VAL A 98 -10.07 1.42 -27.81
CA VAL A 98 -9.73 0.43 -26.77
C VAL A 98 -9.87 -0.97 -27.32
N ARG A 99 -8.72 -1.58 -27.62
CA ARG A 99 -8.58 -2.96 -28.07
C ARG A 99 -8.40 -3.88 -26.89
N VAL A 100 -8.97 -5.07 -26.94
CA VAL A 100 -8.91 -6.07 -25.88
C VAL A 100 -8.70 -7.43 -26.53
N MET A 101 -7.47 -7.99 -26.45
CA MET A 101 -7.11 -9.26 -27.10
C MET A 101 -7.04 -10.43 -26.11
N ALA A 102 -8.07 -11.25 -26.04
CA ALA A 102 -8.16 -12.48 -25.28
C ALA A 102 -7.37 -13.64 -25.94
N ALA A 103 -6.18 -13.99 -25.44
CA ALA A 103 -5.40 -15.16 -25.85
C ALA A 103 -5.66 -16.39 -24.93
N TYR A 104 -6.37 -17.41 -25.41
CA TYR A 104 -6.94 -18.51 -24.61
C TYR A 104 -6.63 -19.92 -25.13
N SER A 105 -6.57 -20.90 -24.24
CA SER A 105 -6.41 -22.32 -24.61
C SER A 105 -7.71 -22.97 -25.11
N HIS A 106 -8.90 -22.52 -24.66
CA HIS A 106 -10.21 -23.02 -25.11
C HIS A 106 -11.26 -21.89 -25.23
N ARG A 107 -12.11 -21.87 -26.27
CA ARG A 107 -13.14 -20.80 -26.45
C ARG A 107 -14.08 -20.67 -25.24
N TRP A 108 -14.43 -21.78 -24.57
CA TRP A 108 -15.26 -21.69 -23.36
C TRP A 108 -14.61 -20.88 -22.23
N ALA A 109 -13.26 -20.81 -22.17
CA ALA A 109 -12.55 -19.97 -21.22
C ALA A 109 -12.75 -18.49 -21.58
N ARG A 110 -12.59 -18.12 -22.86
CA ARG A 110 -12.89 -16.78 -23.41
C ARG A 110 -14.33 -16.37 -23.12
N ASP A 111 -15.28 -17.27 -23.37
CA ASP A 111 -16.72 -17.01 -23.26
C ASP A 111 -17.22 -16.91 -21.81
N LEU A 112 -16.39 -17.23 -20.81
CA LEU A 112 -16.64 -16.92 -19.41
C LEU A 112 -16.40 -15.43 -19.10
N GLY A 113 -15.60 -14.74 -19.92
CA GLY A 113 -15.29 -13.32 -19.76
C GLY A 113 -16.15 -12.37 -20.58
N LYS A 114 -16.53 -11.25 -19.96
CA LYS A 114 -17.41 -10.23 -20.56
C LYS A 114 -16.71 -8.88 -20.60
N VAL A 115 -16.25 -8.46 -21.78
CA VAL A 115 -15.87 -7.05 -21.96
C VAL A 115 -17.16 -6.22 -21.95
N CYS A 116 -17.25 -5.18 -21.11
CA CYS A 116 -18.46 -4.36 -20.92
C CYS A 116 -18.13 -2.87 -20.90
N ARG A 117 -19.04 -2.05 -21.41
CA ARG A 117 -18.98 -0.59 -21.27
C ARG A 117 -19.58 -0.16 -19.93
N VAL A 118 -18.99 0.85 -19.30
CA VAL A 118 -19.28 1.29 -17.92
C VAL A 118 -19.51 2.81 -17.78
N SER A 119 -20.08 3.27 -16.67
CA SER A 119 -20.67 4.62 -16.52
C SER A 119 -20.51 5.31 -15.14
N GLN A 120 -19.33 5.22 -14.50
CA GLN A 120 -19.10 5.62 -13.10
C GLN A 120 -19.69 6.98 -12.68
N LEU A 121 -20.29 7.01 -11.49
CA LEU A 121 -20.88 8.22 -10.88
C LEU A 121 -20.33 8.38 -9.44
N ARG A 122 -19.43 9.35 -9.27
CA ARG A 122 -18.89 9.77 -7.95
C ARG A 122 -19.91 10.66 -7.19
N GLU A 123 -19.66 10.93 -5.91
CA GLU A 123 -20.50 11.87 -5.12
C GLU A 123 -20.43 13.31 -5.66
N SER A 124 -19.30 13.68 -6.27
CA SER A 124 -19.18 14.83 -7.16
C SER A 124 -19.93 14.57 -8.47
N ARG A 125 -20.76 15.52 -8.91
CA ARG A 125 -21.74 15.42 -10.03
C ARG A 125 -21.17 15.18 -11.44
N GLU A 126 -19.90 14.79 -11.56
CA GLU A 126 -19.19 14.52 -12.80
C GLU A 126 -19.09 13.00 -12.99
N GLY A 127 -19.56 12.49 -14.13
CA GLY A 127 -19.56 11.07 -14.46
C GLY A 127 -18.38 10.65 -15.35
N GLY A 128 -18.09 9.36 -15.40
CA GLY A 128 -17.06 8.78 -16.26
C GLY A 128 -17.60 7.66 -17.17
N SER A 129 -16.88 7.29 -18.23
CA SER A 129 -17.21 6.11 -19.05
C SER A 129 -15.99 5.46 -19.69
N GLY A 130 -16.05 4.15 -19.90
CA GLY A 130 -15.05 3.38 -20.63
C GLY A 130 -15.36 1.89 -20.59
N ILE A 131 -14.36 1.02 -20.39
CA ILE A 131 -14.44 -0.44 -20.57
C ILE A 131 -13.96 -1.20 -19.33
N GLY A 132 -14.70 -2.22 -18.90
CA GLY A 132 -14.18 -3.31 -18.07
C GLY A 132 -14.27 -4.66 -18.77
N ILE A 133 -13.73 -5.73 -18.17
CA ILE A 133 -13.70 -7.14 -18.60
C ILE A 133 -14.04 -8.05 -17.41
N PHE A 134 -15.32 -8.02 -17.11
CA PHE A 134 -16.02 -8.71 -16.06
C PHE A 134 -16.00 -10.21 -16.32
N THR A 135 -15.15 -10.98 -15.64
CA THR A 135 -15.15 -12.45 -15.81
C THR A 135 -15.71 -13.14 -14.54
N PRO A 136 -15.94 -14.46 -14.49
CA PRO A 136 -16.71 -15.02 -13.40
C PRO A 136 -15.84 -15.21 -12.18
N LEU A 137 -16.27 -14.74 -11.00
CA LEU A 137 -16.08 -15.37 -9.69
C LEU A 137 -16.69 -16.78 -9.77
N LEU A 138 -16.01 -17.63 -10.56
CA LEU A 138 -16.06 -19.08 -10.53
C LEU A 138 -15.77 -19.45 -9.10
N GLU A 139 -16.47 -20.48 -8.69
CA GLU A 139 -16.28 -21.03 -7.39
C GLU A 139 -14.95 -21.82 -7.33
N LYS A 140 -14.20 -22.11 -8.40
CA LYS A 140 -12.96 -22.93 -8.33
C LYS A 140 -11.92 -22.57 -9.41
N PRO A 141 -10.63 -22.96 -9.28
CA PRO A 141 -9.57 -22.31 -10.04
C PRO A 141 -9.78 -22.65 -11.50
N ALA A 142 -9.55 -21.66 -12.37
CA ALA A 142 -9.42 -21.94 -13.78
C ALA A 142 -8.46 -23.15 -13.93
N PRO A 143 -8.91 -24.26 -14.54
CA PRO A 143 -8.04 -25.42 -14.78
C PRO A 143 -6.75 -24.97 -15.47
N SER A 144 -5.65 -25.70 -15.33
CA SER A 144 -4.40 -25.35 -16.04
C SER A 144 -4.53 -25.33 -17.57
N LYS A 145 -5.64 -25.87 -18.11
CA LYS A 145 -6.06 -25.80 -19.53
C LYS A 145 -7.10 -24.69 -19.82
N ALA A 146 -7.34 -23.79 -18.87
CA ALA A 146 -8.26 -22.65 -18.97
C ALA A 146 -7.50 -21.33 -18.82
N VAL A 147 -6.31 -21.28 -19.44
CA VAL A 147 -5.60 -20.04 -19.66
C VAL A 147 -6.42 -19.21 -20.63
N LEU A 148 -6.54 -17.94 -20.30
CA LEU A 148 -7.06 -16.87 -21.12
C LEU A 148 -6.30 -15.66 -20.60
N ARG A 149 -5.20 -15.33 -21.27
CA ARG A 149 -4.46 -14.07 -21.23
C ARG A 149 -5.30 -13.00 -21.91
N TYR A 150 -5.22 -11.74 -21.53
CA TYR A 150 -5.77 -10.63 -22.32
C TYR A 150 -4.63 -9.77 -22.93
N LYS A 151 -4.95 -8.69 -23.61
CA LYS A 151 -4.00 -7.63 -23.97
C LYS A 151 -4.83 -6.40 -24.33
N THR A 152 -4.96 -5.46 -23.40
CA THR A 152 -5.66 -4.22 -23.64
C THR A 152 -4.70 -3.21 -24.29
N VAL A 153 -5.07 -2.65 -25.44
CA VAL A 153 -4.30 -1.56 -26.05
C VAL A 153 -5.25 -0.38 -26.22
N VAL A 154 -5.05 0.61 -25.37
CA VAL A 154 -5.80 1.88 -25.39
C VAL A 154 -4.98 2.86 -26.21
N MET A 155 -5.59 3.50 -27.19
CA MET A 155 -4.92 4.46 -28.06
C MET A 155 -5.61 5.82 -27.93
N LEU A 156 -4.89 6.78 -27.37
CA LEU A 156 -5.28 8.19 -27.29
C LEU A 156 -4.94 8.88 -28.62
N PRO A 157 -5.76 9.83 -29.11
CA PRO A 157 -5.47 10.59 -30.32
C PRO A 157 -4.32 11.58 -30.05
N LEU A 158 -3.60 12.07 -31.07
CA LEU A 158 -2.56 13.09 -30.82
C LEU A 158 -3.14 14.48 -30.48
N SER A 159 -4.44 14.70 -30.63
CA SER A 159 -5.06 16.03 -30.49
C SER A 159 -6.44 15.98 -29.83
N ALA A 160 -6.46 15.81 -28.51
CA ALA A 160 -7.66 16.05 -27.70
C ALA A 160 -8.16 17.50 -27.84
N LEU A 161 -9.48 17.70 -27.75
CA LEU A 161 -10.18 18.93 -28.12
C LEU A 161 -10.03 20.10 -27.12
N THR A 162 -8.82 20.65 -26.99
CA THR A 162 -8.50 21.94 -26.31
C THR A 162 -8.83 22.09 -24.82
N GLY A 163 -9.51 21.12 -24.20
CA GLY A 163 -9.74 21.02 -22.76
C GLY A 163 -8.90 19.92 -22.11
N ALA A 164 -8.60 20.06 -20.82
CA ALA A 164 -8.10 18.96 -20.02
C ALA A 164 -9.23 17.95 -19.75
N MET A 165 -8.93 16.65 -19.82
CA MET A 165 -9.93 15.61 -19.56
C MET A 165 -10.31 15.59 -18.08
N THR A 166 -11.61 15.49 -17.77
CA THR A 166 -12.17 15.56 -16.41
C THR A 166 -11.52 14.58 -15.42
N GLY A 167 -11.13 13.42 -15.92
CA GLY A 167 -10.31 12.49 -15.18
C GLY A 167 -10.09 11.18 -15.92
N LEU A 168 -9.63 10.21 -15.17
CA LEU A 168 -9.08 8.97 -15.71
C LEU A 168 -9.17 7.95 -14.56
N ASP A 169 -10.21 7.11 -14.48
CA ASP A 169 -10.44 6.09 -13.43
C ASP A 169 -10.36 4.68 -14.07
N ILE A 170 -9.59 3.72 -13.58
CA ILE A 170 -8.92 2.67 -14.40
C ILE A 170 -8.90 1.49 -13.38
N ASP A 171 -10.00 0.82 -13.03
CA ASP A 171 -9.87 -0.35 -12.15
C ASP A 171 -8.77 -1.34 -12.44
N MET A 172 -8.01 -1.38 -13.55
CA MET A 172 -6.74 -2.12 -13.78
C MET A 172 -5.68 -2.17 -12.69
N ASP A 173 -6.00 -2.68 -11.51
CA ASP A 173 -5.68 -4.01 -11.01
C ASP A 173 -4.83 -4.74 -12.11
N ASN A 174 -3.62 -5.18 -11.75
CA ASN A 174 -2.71 -6.07 -12.49
C ASN A 174 -2.32 -5.85 -13.98
N THR A 175 -3.16 -5.40 -14.93
CA THR A 175 -3.00 -5.45 -16.42
C THR A 175 -1.60 -5.01 -16.91
N ARG A 176 -0.99 -5.33 -18.08
CA ARG A 176 0.39 -4.87 -18.55
C ARG A 176 0.68 -3.53 -19.31
N LEU A 177 1.17 -2.57 -18.54
CA LEU A 177 1.95 -1.31 -18.61
C LEU A 177 2.87 -1.16 -19.77
N GLN A 178 2.28 -0.65 -20.85
CA GLN A 178 3.02 -0.10 -21.98
C GLN A 178 2.51 1.33 -22.43
N PHE A 179 2.24 2.30 -21.51
CA PHE A 179 2.10 3.79 -21.75
C PHE A 179 3.30 4.12 -22.64
N GLY A 180 2.99 4.68 -23.80
CA GLY A 180 3.90 5.58 -24.47
C GLY A 180 4.15 6.84 -23.64
N ASN A 181 4.84 7.81 -24.23
CA ASN A 181 4.74 9.17 -23.70
C ASN A 181 3.30 9.67 -23.94
N ILE A 182 2.49 9.87 -22.90
CA ILE A 182 1.14 10.45 -23.02
C ILE A 182 1.07 11.91 -22.57
N SER A 183 2.22 12.60 -22.44
CA SER A 183 2.28 13.98 -21.95
C SER A 183 1.61 15.02 -22.87
N THR A 184 1.07 14.60 -24.01
CA THR A 184 0.19 15.43 -24.85
C THR A 184 -1.23 15.56 -24.27
N HIS A 185 -1.53 14.88 -23.17
CA HIS A 185 -2.85 14.81 -22.54
C HIS A 185 -2.80 15.26 -21.07
N PRO A 186 -3.25 16.48 -20.76
CA PRO A 186 -3.53 16.89 -19.38
C PRO A 186 -4.90 16.37 -18.95
N PHE A 187 -4.96 15.78 -17.76
CA PHE A 187 -6.20 15.43 -17.07
C PHE A 187 -6.41 16.33 -15.85
N ARG A 188 -7.61 16.38 -15.30
CA ARG A 188 -7.91 17.07 -14.02
C ARG A 188 -7.70 16.14 -12.83
N ASN A 189 -8.24 14.92 -12.88
CA ASN A 189 -7.86 13.88 -11.93
C ASN A 189 -7.34 12.67 -12.72
N VAL A 190 -6.01 12.60 -12.89
CA VAL A 190 -5.36 11.31 -13.11
C VAL A 190 -5.47 10.53 -11.81
N ASP A 191 -5.59 9.24 -11.98
CA ASP A 191 -5.97 8.28 -10.99
C ASP A 191 -5.27 7.01 -11.60
N LEU A 192 -4.32 6.31 -10.95
CA LEU A 192 -3.54 5.14 -11.42
C LEU A 192 -3.48 3.88 -10.49
N ARG A 193 -4.63 3.38 -9.98
CA ARG A 193 -4.85 2.08 -9.28
C ARG A 193 -4.64 0.68 -9.98
N THR A 194 -3.83 -0.23 -9.35
CA THR A 194 -3.40 -1.61 -9.69
C THR A 194 -2.73 -2.58 -8.62
N THR A 195 -2.87 -3.95 -8.61
CA THR A 195 -2.22 -5.09 -7.76
C THR A 195 -1.10 -6.05 -8.42
N ASN A 196 0.14 -6.16 -7.86
CA ASN A 196 1.35 -7.04 -8.18
C ASN A 196 2.39 -6.85 -9.31
N ARG A 197 2.16 -6.19 -10.44
CA ARG A 197 2.98 -6.30 -11.69
C ARG A 197 4.01 -5.06 -11.79
N ASP A 198 5.17 -4.94 -12.48
CA ASP A 198 6.17 -3.80 -12.64
C ASP A 198 5.75 -2.51 -13.43
N MET A 199 5.78 -1.32 -12.81
CA MET A 199 5.44 0.02 -13.31
C MET A 199 6.65 0.78 -13.88
N ASP A 200 6.62 1.04 -15.19
CA ASP A 200 7.43 1.80 -16.18
C ASP A 200 6.70 3.04 -16.85
N ILE A 201 6.11 4.03 -16.14
CA ILE A 201 5.41 5.18 -16.79
C ILE A 201 6.33 6.08 -17.63
N LYS A 202 6.17 6.11 -18.96
CA LYS A 202 7.01 6.96 -19.82
C LYS A 202 6.74 8.46 -19.67
N SER A 203 5.49 8.91 -19.60
CA SER A 203 5.11 10.25 -19.07
C SER A 203 3.59 10.45 -18.98
N VAL A 204 3.11 11.17 -17.96
CA VAL A 204 1.69 11.54 -17.68
C VAL A 204 1.59 12.99 -17.14
N ILE A 205 0.49 13.72 -17.42
CA ILE A 205 0.20 15.05 -16.86
C ILE A 205 -1.20 15.08 -16.21
N GLY A 206 -1.35 15.64 -14.99
CA GLY A 206 -2.64 15.88 -14.34
C GLY A 206 -2.72 17.21 -13.57
N GLU A 207 -3.91 17.69 -13.21
CA GLU A 207 -4.02 18.65 -12.10
C GLU A 207 -3.74 17.88 -10.82
N SER A 208 -4.62 16.95 -10.45
CA SER A 208 -4.36 15.87 -9.49
C SER A 208 -3.91 14.60 -10.21
N VAL A 209 -2.98 13.85 -9.62
CA VAL A 209 -2.62 12.47 -9.98
C VAL A 209 -2.74 11.61 -8.72
N TYR A 210 -3.36 10.45 -8.78
CA TYR A 210 -3.80 9.67 -7.61
C TYR A 210 -3.34 8.19 -7.71
N ILE A 211 -2.48 7.62 -6.86
CA ILE A 211 -1.81 6.31 -7.02
C ILE A 211 -1.53 5.39 -5.73
N THR A 212 -2.51 4.75 -5.03
CA THR A 212 -2.45 3.53 -4.10
C THR A 212 -1.61 2.29 -4.51
N THR A 213 -1.59 1.13 -3.78
CA THR A 213 -1.53 -0.37 -4.01
C THR A 213 -1.87 -1.14 -2.69
N SER A 214 -1.53 -2.32 -2.21
CA SER A 214 -0.94 -3.58 -2.62
C SER A 214 0.41 -3.53 -3.31
N HIS A 215 0.55 -4.13 -4.48
CA HIS A 215 1.53 -5.14 -4.60
C HIS A 215 2.78 -4.93 -5.45
N VAL A 216 3.30 -3.74 -5.93
CA VAL A 216 4.68 -3.56 -6.54
C VAL A 216 5.44 -2.04 -6.36
N ASP A 217 5.75 -1.04 -7.24
CA ASP A 217 6.74 0.13 -7.37
C ASP A 217 5.87 1.25 -8.01
N ILE A 218 6.46 2.43 -8.20
CA ILE A 218 6.33 3.16 -9.47
C ILE A 218 7.71 3.45 -10.10
N LYS A 219 7.94 3.13 -11.37
CA LYS A 219 8.88 3.90 -12.21
C LYS A 219 8.12 4.86 -13.09
N GLY A 220 8.69 6.04 -13.33
CA GLY A 220 8.28 6.87 -14.47
C GLY A 220 8.05 8.36 -14.23
N LYS A 221 7.53 9.04 -15.26
CA LYS A 221 7.45 10.51 -15.33
C LYS A 221 6.04 11.07 -15.13
N PHE A 222 5.91 12.05 -14.25
CA PHE A 222 4.66 12.73 -13.92
C PHE A 222 4.81 14.25 -14.02
N GLN A 223 3.72 14.96 -14.29
CA GLN A 223 3.66 16.41 -14.17
C GLN A 223 2.33 16.82 -13.52
N VAL A 224 2.38 17.67 -12.49
CA VAL A 224 1.18 18.06 -11.74
C VAL A 224 1.12 19.54 -11.37
N SER A 225 -0.08 20.12 -11.47
CA SER A 225 -0.34 21.53 -11.09
C SER A 225 -1.16 21.69 -9.81
N ASP A 226 -1.85 20.63 -9.37
CA ASP A 226 -2.71 20.67 -8.18
C ASP A 226 -2.47 19.51 -7.21
N SER A 227 -1.98 18.34 -7.64
CA SER A 227 -1.45 17.30 -6.75
C SER A 227 -0.88 16.04 -7.44
N LEU A 228 0.01 15.27 -6.79
CA LEU A 228 0.40 13.87 -7.12
C LEU A 228 0.23 12.99 -5.87
N SER A 229 0.06 11.69 -6.07
CA SER A 229 -0.32 10.71 -5.08
C SER A 229 0.23 9.33 -5.45
N ILE A 230 0.63 8.55 -4.44
CA ILE A 230 1.55 7.39 -4.29
C ILE A 230 1.72 7.08 -2.74
N ASN A 231 1.10 6.08 -2.06
CA ASN A 231 1.00 5.79 -0.56
C ASN A 231 1.40 4.38 -0.03
N SER A 232 2.35 3.71 -0.67
CA SER A 232 3.01 2.53 -0.11
C SER A 232 3.38 2.40 1.36
N ALA A 233 2.68 1.44 1.94
CA ALA A 233 3.29 0.16 2.22
C ALA A 233 4.44 -0.31 1.16
N VAL A 234 4.79 -1.50 0.57
CA VAL A 234 5.94 -1.68 -0.44
C VAL A 234 7.07 -0.65 -0.42
N SER A 235 7.19 0.30 -1.36
CA SER A 235 7.35 0.09 -2.80
C SER A 235 8.70 0.65 -3.23
N GLY A 236 9.32 0.17 -4.30
CA GLY A 236 10.33 1.02 -4.90
C GLY A 236 9.62 2.17 -5.62
N ILE A 237 10.14 3.39 -5.63
CA ILE A 237 9.46 4.50 -6.31
C ILE A 237 10.53 5.32 -7.01
N ASP A 238 10.81 5.00 -8.26
CA ASP A 238 11.89 5.52 -9.10
C ASP A 238 11.31 6.45 -10.17
N ILE A 239 11.00 7.68 -9.74
CA ILE A 239 10.14 8.59 -10.50
C ILE A 239 10.80 9.91 -10.84
N GLU A 240 10.34 10.52 -11.92
CA GLU A 240 10.60 11.91 -12.27
C GLU A 240 9.30 12.71 -12.15
N VAL A 241 9.24 13.78 -11.35
CA VAL A 241 8.02 14.60 -11.25
C VAL A 241 8.31 16.07 -11.53
N ILE A 242 7.44 16.69 -12.32
CA ILE A 242 7.43 18.12 -12.61
C ILE A 242 6.25 18.75 -11.86
N ALA A 243 6.49 19.60 -10.86
CA ALA A 243 5.41 20.35 -10.19
C ALA A 243 5.29 21.76 -10.73
N SER A 244 4.07 22.21 -10.99
CA SER A 244 3.74 23.58 -11.37
C SER A 244 2.95 24.27 -10.24
N GLY A 245 3.36 25.47 -9.85
CA GLY A 245 2.74 26.17 -8.72
C GLY A 245 2.88 27.69 -8.78
N SER A 246 2.02 28.38 -8.03
CA SER A 246 1.88 29.84 -8.01
C SER A 246 1.65 30.35 -6.58
N PRO A 247 1.59 31.68 -6.36
CA PRO A 247 1.24 32.23 -5.05
C PRO A 247 -0.19 31.91 -4.56
N PHE A 248 -1.03 31.28 -5.39
CA PHE A 248 -2.45 31.05 -5.11
C PHE A 248 -2.97 29.63 -5.33
N ARG A 249 -2.63 28.96 -6.46
CA ARG A 249 -3.29 27.69 -6.84
C ARG A 249 -2.88 26.54 -5.93
N GLN A 250 -3.45 25.34 -6.11
CA GLN A 250 -3.51 24.32 -5.08
C GLN A 250 -2.56 23.09 -5.21
N PRO A 251 -1.29 23.12 -5.73
CA PRO A 251 -0.44 21.92 -5.82
C PRO A 251 -0.36 21.07 -4.54
N ARG A 252 -0.11 19.78 -4.73
CA ARG A 252 0.22 18.79 -3.70
C ARG A 252 0.88 17.51 -4.25
N ILE A 253 2.15 17.52 -4.70
CA ILE A 253 2.87 16.23 -4.91
C ILE A 253 3.13 15.51 -3.59
N THR A 254 2.33 14.50 -3.34
CA THR A 254 2.38 13.54 -2.23
C THR A 254 3.11 12.21 -2.76
N LEU A 255 4.00 11.46 -2.03
CA LEU A 255 4.85 10.24 -2.35
C LEU A 255 5.51 9.56 -1.11
N SER A 256 6.16 8.35 -1.21
CA SER A 256 6.85 7.54 -0.14
C SER A 256 7.42 6.08 -0.40
N THR A 257 7.33 5.08 0.52
CA THR A 257 7.59 3.60 0.41
C THR A 257 7.32 2.92 1.81
N SER A 258 7.59 1.61 2.08
CA SER A 258 7.46 0.88 3.40
C SER A 258 8.51 -0.17 3.79
N ASP A 259 9.20 -0.71 2.80
CA ASP A 259 10.20 -1.78 2.87
C ASP A 259 11.26 -1.58 1.77
N ARG A 260 11.06 -0.66 0.82
CA ARG A 260 11.89 -0.51 -0.39
C ARG A 260 12.45 0.90 -0.59
N PRO A 261 13.22 1.15 -1.66
CA PRO A 261 13.84 2.45 -1.91
C PRO A 261 12.90 3.37 -2.68
N LEU A 262 12.60 4.56 -2.14
CA LEU A 262 12.17 5.66 -3.01
C LEU A 262 13.37 6.44 -3.53
N ILE A 263 13.32 6.70 -4.82
CA ILE A 263 14.25 7.48 -5.65
C ILE A 263 13.41 8.48 -6.44
N ALA A 264 13.07 9.64 -5.88
CA ALA A 264 12.29 10.65 -6.61
C ALA A 264 13.17 11.81 -7.09
N ASN A 265 13.19 12.01 -8.41
CA ASN A 265 13.91 13.08 -9.09
C ASN A 265 12.92 14.17 -9.47
N LEU A 266 12.93 15.27 -8.74
CA LEU A 266 11.80 16.17 -8.67
C LEU A 266 12.22 17.56 -9.16
N SER A 267 11.35 18.17 -9.96
CA SER A 267 11.65 19.35 -10.76
C SER A 267 10.52 20.36 -10.54
N LEU A 268 10.79 21.45 -9.83
CA LEU A 268 9.80 22.49 -9.64
C LEU A 268 9.81 23.52 -10.76
N THR A 269 8.61 24.01 -11.07
CA THR A 269 8.32 25.04 -12.07
C THR A 269 7.32 26.03 -11.50
N SER A 270 7.53 27.33 -11.69
CA SER A 270 6.55 28.36 -11.32
C SER A 270 5.62 28.62 -12.50
N GLU A 271 4.33 28.80 -12.24
CA GLU A 271 3.36 29.28 -13.24
C GLU A 271 3.58 30.77 -13.59
N SER A 272 4.51 31.45 -12.91
CA SER A 272 4.91 32.83 -13.23
C SER A 272 5.74 32.89 -14.51
N THR A 273 5.48 33.91 -15.34
CA THR A 273 6.27 34.23 -16.56
C THR A 273 7.71 34.65 -16.28
N THR A 274 8.10 34.79 -15.01
CA THR A 274 9.46 35.04 -14.54
C THR A 274 10.23 33.77 -14.17
N GLU A 275 9.56 32.60 -14.14
CA GLU A 275 10.09 31.35 -13.56
C GLU A 275 10.54 31.52 -12.08
N THR A 276 9.90 32.45 -11.36
CA THR A 276 10.16 32.72 -9.93
C THR A 276 8.88 32.63 -9.07
N GLY A 277 9.04 32.47 -7.76
CA GLY A 277 7.96 32.35 -6.79
C GLY A 277 7.28 30.97 -6.82
N GLY A 278 6.00 30.96 -6.46
CA GLY A 278 5.25 29.73 -6.15
C GLY A 278 5.46 29.28 -4.69
N MET A 279 4.66 28.29 -4.25
CA MET A 279 4.84 27.64 -2.96
C MET A 279 4.71 26.11 -3.16
N PHE A 280 5.65 25.26 -2.68
CA PHE A 280 5.70 23.84 -3.10
C PHE A 280 6.09 22.80 -2.04
N ASP A 281 5.97 21.53 -2.46
CA ASP A 281 6.45 20.24 -1.95
C ASP A 281 6.84 19.42 -3.19
N VAL A 282 7.73 18.45 -2.98
CA VAL A 282 7.34 17.03 -2.86
C VAL A 282 7.64 16.66 -1.40
N ALA A 283 7.69 15.41 -0.94
CA ALA A 283 7.66 15.11 0.50
C ALA A 283 7.95 13.59 0.96
N VAL A 284 9.19 13.10 0.89
CA VAL A 284 9.70 11.76 1.17
C VAL A 284 10.98 11.63 2.13
N SER A 285 11.15 10.56 2.95
CA SER A 285 12.28 9.87 3.69
C SER A 285 11.81 8.76 4.69
N ALA A 286 12.66 7.87 5.28
CA ALA A 286 12.63 6.36 5.29
C ALA A 286 11.81 5.46 6.31
N MET A 287 12.43 4.45 6.97
CA MET A 287 11.99 3.12 7.59
C MET A 287 12.70 1.96 6.88
N ASN A 288 12.15 0.73 6.89
CA ASN A 288 12.67 -0.56 6.39
C ASN A 288 13.27 -0.60 4.98
N GLY A 289 13.29 0.49 4.23
CA GLY A 289 14.00 0.59 2.95
C GLY A 289 14.43 2.03 2.65
N PRO A 290 15.43 2.23 1.76
CA PRO A 290 16.12 3.51 1.61
C PRO A 290 15.27 4.70 1.17
N LEU A 291 15.90 5.86 1.22
CA LEU A 291 15.42 7.06 0.57
C LEU A 291 16.58 7.82 -0.08
N ASP A 292 16.36 8.20 -1.34
CA ASP A 292 17.19 9.12 -2.11
C ASP A 292 16.28 10.11 -2.87
N ILE A 293 16.48 11.42 -2.73
CA ILE A 293 15.59 12.40 -3.36
C ILE A 293 16.35 13.60 -3.90
N LYS A 294 16.17 13.90 -5.18
CA LYS A 294 17.03 14.84 -5.90
C LYS A 294 16.26 15.93 -6.59
N PHE A 295 16.80 17.14 -6.54
CA PHE A 295 16.07 18.33 -6.96
C PHE A 295 16.74 19.01 -8.14
N ALA A 296 16.43 18.45 -9.31
CA ALA A 296 17.03 18.84 -10.58
C ALA A 296 16.75 20.30 -10.94
N THR A 297 15.54 20.82 -10.64
CA THR A 297 15.18 22.23 -10.89
C THR A 297 14.34 22.86 -9.78
N GLN A 298 14.45 24.18 -9.64
CA GLN A 298 13.72 25.00 -8.69
C GLN A 298 13.48 26.42 -9.23
N PRO A 299 12.29 27.02 -9.05
CA PRO A 299 12.06 28.45 -9.26
C PRO A 299 12.80 29.28 -8.21
N LEU A 300 13.44 30.37 -8.63
CA LEU A 300 14.01 31.36 -7.70
C LEU A 300 12.89 31.99 -6.86
N ASP A 301 13.18 32.46 -5.65
CA ASP A 301 12.21 33.07 -4.72
C ASP A 301 11.01 32.16 -4.34
N SER A 302 11.05 30.86 -4.64
CA SER A 302 9.97 29.92 -4.31
C SER A 302 9.83 29.76 -2.79
N LYS A 303 8.62 29.93 -2.26
CA LYS A 303 8.30 29.39 -0.93
C LYS A 303 8.05 27.90 -1.01
N LEU A 304 8.05 27.27 0.15
CA LEU A 304 7.95 25.84 0.36
C LEU A 304 7.35 25.68 1.83
N LYS A 305 7.06 24.51 2.42
CA LYS A 305 6.65 24.24 3.86
C LYS A 305 7.08 22.89 4.58
N LEU A 306 8.14 22.20 4.13
CA LEU A 306 8.54 20.75 4.19
C LEU A 306 8.33 19.84 5.43
N ALA A 307 8.19 18.53 5.18
CA ALA A 307 8.40 17.55 6.23
C ALA A 307 9.22 16.27 5.91
N ALA A 308 9.27 15.14 6.67
CA ALA A 308 9.82 13.77 6.39
C ALA A 308 10.01 12.81 7.60
N SER A 309 10.48 11.53 7.45
CA SER A 309 10.65 10.39 8.41
C SER A 309 12.00 9.59 8.30
N SER A 310 12.38 8.70 9.22
CA SER A 310 13.37 7.60 8.98
C SER A 310 13.53 6.63 10.16
N THR A 311 12.61 5.72 10.48
CA THR A 311 12.74 4.81 11.65
C THR A 311 14.00 3.97 11.57
N ASN A 312 14.18 3.27 10.44
CA ASN A 312 15.13 2.15 10.33
C ASN A 312 16.24 2.33 9.28
N TYR A 313 16.17 3.30 8.36
CA TYR A 313 17.21 3.50 7.32
C TYR A 313 17.75 4.93 7.26
N ARG A 314 19.06 5.03 6.99
CA ARG A 314 19.71 6.30 6.62
C ARG A 314 19.02 6.88 5.38
N PRO A 315 18.44 8.06 5.49
CA PRO A 315 17.84 8.79 4.37
C PRO A 315 18.84 9.76 3.75
N SER A 316 18.62 10.09 2.47
CA SER A 316 19.40 11.07 1.74
C SER A 316 18.50 11.98 0.93
N VAL A 317 18.76 13.28 1.01
CA VAL A 317 18.13 14.31 0.19
C VAL A 317 19.22 15.11 -0.54
N LEU A 318 18.91 15.69 -1.70
CA LEU A 318 19.85 16.46 -2.55
C LEU A 318 19.20 17.73 -3.15
N LEU A 319 19.57 18.91 -2.63
CA LEU A 319 19.06 20.21 -3.05
C LEU A 319 19.66 20.71 -4.35
N ASN A 320 18.75 21.28 -5.15
CA ASN A 320 19.03 22.37 -6.05
C ASN A 320 19.89 23.49 -5.42
N THR A 321 20.40 24.38 -6.25
CA THR A 321 21.20 25.51 -5.76
C THR A 321 20.34 26.73 -5.42
N ALA A 322 19.11 26.84 -5.95
CA ALA A 322 18.27 28.05 -5.92
C ALA A 322 17.64 28.46 -4.57
N TYR A 323 17.50 27.53 -3.63
CA TYR A 323 16.69 27.70 -2.41
C TYR A 323 17.22 28.71 -1.33
N GLU A 324 16.32 29.21 -0.46
CA GLU A 324 16.57 30.13 0.69
C GLU A 324 15.71 29.89 1.98
N GLY A 325 16.34 29.74 3.18
CA GLY A 325 15.82 29.94 4.58
C GLY A 325 15.86 28.84 5.70
N SER A 326 15.12 29.07 6.84
CA SER A 326 15.06 28.41 8.20
C SER A 326 14.89 26.91 8.43
N PHE A 327 15.95 26.13 8.63
CA PHE A 327 15.87 24.68 8.74
C PHE A 327 15.74 23.95 10.05
N ASP A 328 16.70 23.04 10.36
CA ASP A 328 16.57 21.85 11.21
C ASP A 328 17.35 20.54 10.79
N VAL A 329 17.56 19.59 11.76
CA VAL A 329 17.65 18.10 11.67
C VAL A 329 17.42 17.43 13.11
N TYR A 330 16.73 16.26 13.23
CA TYR A 330 16.60 15.29 14.36
C TYR A 330 17.19 13.94 13.88
N GLY A 331 17.43 12.93 14.76
CA GLY A 331 17.95 11.59 14.40
C GLY A 331 19.03 10.98 15.29
N HIS A 332 20.12 10.46 14.72
CA HIS A 332 21.43 10.36 15.38
C HIS A 332 22.60 10.61 14.39
N ASN A 333 23.60 11.42 14.77
CA ASN A 333 24.79 11.79 13.98
C ASN A 333 24.54 12.15 12.49
N PRO A 334 24.07 13.36 12.20
CA PRO A 334 23.63 13.75 10.88
C PRO A 334 24.70 14.50 10.11
N THR A 335 24.50 14.56 8.81
CA THR A 335 25.52 14.99 7.88
C THR A 335 24.94 15.83 6.78
N LEU A 336 25.41 17.04 6.72
CA LEU A 336 25.31 17.88 5.56
C LEU A 336 26.31 17.50 4.46
N ARG A 337 25.99 17.85 3.19
CA ARG A 337 26.95 18.52 2.24
C ARG A 337 26.41 19.83 1.59
N CYS A 338 26.79 21.04 2.03
CA CYS A 338 26.60 22.30 1.28
C CYS A 338 27.96 22.66 0.75
N ASP A 339 28.13 22.59 -0.56
CA ASP A 339 29.30 23.21 -1.18
C ASP A 339 29.03 24.72 -1.29
N SER A 340 29.78 25.50 -0.51
CA SER A 340 29.71 26.97 -0.51
C SER A 340 30.50 27.61 -1.67
N THR A 341 31.23 26.81 -2.46
CA THR A 341 31.92 27.22 -3.69
C THR A 341 31.02 27.14 -4.93
N ILE A 342 29.81 26.58 -4.79
CA ILE A 342 28.79 26.57 -5.84
C ILE A 342 28.42 28.00 -6.27
N ALA A 343 28.35 28.20 -7.58
CA ALA A 343 27.94 29.46 -8.18
C ALA A 343 26.48 29.82 -7.83
N ASP A 344 26.25 31.10 -7.56
CA ASP A 344 24.93 31.68 -7.34
C ASP A 344 24.02 31.47 -8.56
N PRO A 345 22.89 30.75 -8.43
CA PRO A 345 22.00 30.45 -9.56
C PRO A 345 21.28 31.69 -10.13
N THR A 346 21.30 32.82 -9.43
CA THR A 346 20.84 34.11 -9.99
C THR A 346 21.93 34.84 -10.81
N GLY A 347 23.15 34.32 -10.84
CA GLY A 347 24.32 34.97 -11.46
C GLY A 347 24.82 36.22 -10.73
N ARG A 348 24.23 36.60 -9.59
CA ARG A 348 24.60 37.81 -8.81
C ARG A 348 25.91 37.65 -8.03
N ASN A 349 26.54 36.47 -8.08
CA ASN A 349 27.74 36.11 -7.31
C ASN A 349 27.62 36.36 -5.80
N ARG A 350 26.39 36.25 -5.25
CA ARG A 350 26.18 36.18 -3.81
C ARG A 350 26.94 34.95 -3.31
N PRO A 351 27.75 35.01 -2.24
CA PRO A 351 28.35 33.81 -1.70
C PRO A 351 27.23 32.88 -1.22
N ARG A 352 27.40 31.56 -1.31
CA ARG A 352 26.51 30.64 -0.58
C ARG A 352 26.89 30.64 0.89
N ILE A 353 26.53 31.74 1.52
CA ILE A 353 26.08 31.67 2.90
C ILE A 353 24.91 30.65 2.94
N CYS A 354 24.95 29.77 3.93
CA CYS A 354 24.22 28.51 4.14
C CYS A 354 24.27 28.40 5.74
N TRP A 355 23.45 27.82 6.66
CA TRP A 355 23.76 27.84 8.16
C TRP A 355 23.31 26.67 9.13
N SER A 356 24.09 26.29 10.20
CA SER A 356 23.78 25.73 11.59
C SER A 356 24.64 26.36 12.69
N THR A 357 24.15 26.17 13.92
CA THR A 357 24.68 25.22 14.94
C THR A 357 24.16 23.67 15.04
N SER A 358 24.98 22.57 15.13
CA SER A 358 24.71 21.09 15.41
C SER A 358 25.41 20.23 16.56
N GLY A 359 24.64 19.36 17.24
CA GLY A 359 24.95 18.60 18.47
C GLY A 359 24.76 17.07 18.36
N SER A 360 24.75 16.33 19.48
CA SER A 360 24.67 14.85 19.46
C SER A 360 23.26 14.34 19.19
N HIS A 361 22.30 15.14 19.66
CA HIS A 361 20.90 15.21 19.32
C HIS A 361 20.56 16.70 19.05
N ASP A 362 21.30 17.48 18.19
CA ASP A 362 20.92 18.73 17.42
C ASP A 362 21.59 18.85 15.98
N LEU A 363 21.02 19.47 14.91
CA LEU A 363 21.74 19.87 13.65
C LEU A 363 20.86 20.74 12.75
N SER A 364 20.98 22.05 12.70
CA SER A 364 19.82 22.90 12.31
C SER A 364 20.16 24.10 11.50
N GLY A 365 19.24 25.01 11.12
CA GLY A 365 19.75 26.06 10.25
C GLY A 365 18.93 27.18 9.67
N PHE A 366 19.54 27.81 8.67
CA PHE A 366 18.88 28.34 7.47
C PHE A 366 19.82 28.33 6.26
N THR A 367 19.37 27.93 5.07
CA THR A 367 20.01 28.41 3.82
C THR A 367 19.48 29.79 3.44
N TYR A 368 20.01 30.45 2.40
CA TYR A 368 19.60 31.72 1.76
C TYR A 368 20.82 32.32 1.08
N TRP A 369 20.59 33.02 -0.02
CA TRP A 369 21.55 33.89 -0.67
C TRP A 369 21.28 35.38 -0.32
N GLU A 370 20.02 35.75 -0.01
CA GLU A 370 19.58 37.04 0.53
C GLU A 370 18.81 36.91 1.87
N LYS A 371 19.10 37.79 2.84
CA LYS A 371 18.70 37.62 4.24
C LYS A 371 17.18 37.70 4.50
N GLU A 372 16.42 38.39 3.65
CA GLU A 372 14.97 38.52 3.82
C GLU A 372 14.22 37.25 3.39
N HIS A 373 14.84 36.43 2.53
CA HIS A 373 14.33 35.13 2.07
C HIS A 373 14.71 33.97 2.97
N GLU A 374 15.28 34.26 4.14
CA GLU A 374 15.49 33.32 5.24
C GLU A 374 14.18 32.64 5.72
N ARG A 375 13.01 32.90 5.07
CA ARG A 375 11.63 33.02 5.61
C ARG A 375 10.53 32.56 4.60
N SER A 376 10.49 31.28 4.22
CA SER A 376 10.03 30.70 2.93
C SER A 376 9.64 29.16 2.89
N GLY A 377 10.54 28.15 3.12
CA GLY A 377 10.48 26.63 3.20
C GLY A 377 9.90 25.93 4.50
N ARG A 378 10.53 25.04 5.43
CA ARG A 378 10.55 24.53 7.00
C ARG A 378 9.92 23.18 7.45
N ILE A 379 10.25 22.64 8.63
CA ILE A 379 10.69 21.26 8.84
C ILE A 379 10.56 20.62 10.28
N THR A 380 11.12 19.39 10.50
CA THR A 380 10.97 18.19 11.44
C THR A 380 11.73 16.77 11.07
N PHE A 381 13.03 16.58 10.67
CA PHE A 381 14.01 15.44 10.39
C PHE A 381 14.37 14.54 11.59
N SER A 382 14.76 13.26 11.42
CA SER A 382 14.94 12.12 12.39
C SER A 382 15.19 10.77 11.69
N ALA A 383 16.37 10.24 11.90
CA ALA A 383 16.41 8.81 12.18
C ALA A 383 15.51 8.48 13.40
N MET A 384 14.82 7.33 13.48
CA MET A 384 14.40 6.86 14.82
C MET A 384 15.51 6.16 15.55
N ASN A 385 16.01 5.14 14.84
CA ASN A 385 16.83 4.04 15.31
C ASN A 385 18.04 3.87 14.37
N THR A 386 18.23 4.84 13.45
CA THR A 386 19.32 4.93 12.46
C THR A 386 20.33 5.97 12.91
N SER A 387 21.51 5.96 12.31
CA SER A 387 22.45 7.07 12.43
C SER A 387 23.12 7.35 11.10
N GLY A 388 23.62 8.56 10.91
CA GLY A 388 23.94 9.06 9.58
C GLY A 388 22.63 9.43 8.88
N VAL A 389 22.49 10.70 8.55
CA VAL A 389 21.20 11.34 8.27
C VAL A 389 21.54 12.45 7.26
N GLU A 390 21.44 12.16 5.94
CA GLU A 390 22.14 12.95 4.90
C GLU A 390 21.28 13.99 4.18
N LEU A 391 21.93 15.13 3.94
CA LEU A 391 21.28 16.34 3.51
C LEU A 391 22.24 17.21 2.69
N ALA A 392 22.03 17.36 1.37
CA ALA A 392 23.09 17.79 0.47
C ALA A 392 22.66 18.85 -0.54
N PHE A 393 23.03 20.12 -0.33
CA PHE A 393 22.92 21.13 -1.39
C PHE A 393 24.03 20.96 -2.41
N GLY A 394 23.69 20.58 -3.65
CA GLY A 394 24.70 20.30 -4.66
C GLY A 394 24.19 20.33 -6.08
N LEU A 395 25.00 20.87 -6.99
CA LEU A 395 24.94 20.40 -8.37
C LEU A 395 25.39 18.94 -8.39
N PHE A 396 24.60 18.07 -9.01
CA PHE A 396 24.93 16.65 -9.14
C PHE A 396 26.09 16.47 -10.14
N LEU A 397 27.32 16.59 -9.64
CA LEU A 397 28.48 16.00 -10.28
C LEU A 397 28.43 14.49 -9.97
N PRO A 398 28.09 13.62 -10.94
CA PRO A 398 28.19 12.17 -10.71
C PRO A 398 29.63 11.83 -10.36
N TYR A 399 29.82 10.90 -9.41
CA TYR A 399 31.13 10.51 -8.87
C TYR A 399 32.04 9.91 -9.95
N CYS A 400 32.72 10.78 -10.69
CA CYS A 400 33.78 10.41 -11.61
C CYS A 400 34.98 9.96 -10.78
N ILE A 401 35.23 8.65 -10.74
CA ILE A 401 36.49 8.10 -10.25
C ILE A 401 37.63 8.80 -11.02
N GLY A 402 38.54 9.42 -10.28
CA GLY A 402 39.23 10.61 -10.75
C GLY A 402 40.09 10.42 -11.99
N MET A 403 39.88 11.29 -12.99
CA MET A 403 40.93 11.67 -13.93
C MET A 403 41.30 13.14 -13.69
N ILE A 404 42.58 13.35 -13.42
CA ILE A 404 43.20 14.66 -13.29
C ILE A 404 43.30 15.28 -14.70
N LEU A 405 42.92 16.54 -14.84
CA LEU A 405 43.62 17.49 -15.70
C LEU A 405 43.39 18.94 -15.21
N THR A 406 44.24 19.85 -15.67
CA THR A 406 44.56 21.13 -15.04
C THR A 406 44.31 22.32 -15.96
N GLU A 407 43.92 23.48 -15.40
CA GLU A 407 44.14 24.86 -15.89
C GLU A 407 43.55 25.16 -17.32
N ASP A 408 43.02 26.33 -17.69
CA ASP A 408 43.30 27.72 -17.32
C ASP A 408 42.31 28.70 -18.04
N LEU A 409 42.34 29.99 -17.66
CA LEU A 409 42.02 31.22 -18.43
C LEU A 409 40.58 31.67 -18.83
N ARG A 410 40.26 32.88 -18.32
CA ARG A 410 39.62 34.08 -18.94
C ARG A 410 38.19 33.95 -19.54
N VAL A 411 37.15 34.57 -18.98
CA VAL A 411 36.87 36.04 -18.91
C VAL A 411 36.99 36.78 -20.25
N ASP A 412 35.85 37.15 -20.85
CA ASP A 412 35.50 38.52 -21.26
C ASP A 412 33.96 38.62 -21.52
N ASP A 413 33.45 39.81 -21.88
CA ASP A 413 32.11 40.31 -21.44
C ASP A 413 31.12 40.73 -22.57
N GLU A 414 29.89 41.05 -22.16
CA GLU A 414 28.86 41.91 -22.81
C GLU A 414 27.91 41.40 -23.95
N ARG A 415 26.60 41.41 -23.60
CA ARG A 415 25.41 41.91 -24.37
C ARG A 415 24.75 41.10 -25.53
N LYS A 416 23.56 40.56 -25.20
CA LYS A 416 22.23 40.53 -25.90
C LYS A 416 22.07 41.24 -27.28
N PRO A 417 21.05 40.87 -28.11
CA PRO A 417 20.37 39.56 -28.28
C PRO A 417 19.92 39.22 -29.73
N ALA A 418 19.17 38.09 -29.86
CA ALA A 418 18.23 37.68 -30.94
C ALA A 418 18.74 36.73 -32.05
N GLY A 419 17.93 35.72 -32.42
CA GLY A 419 18.16 34.90 -33.63
C GLY A 419 17.84 33.39 -33.60
N ILE A 420 16.58 33.01 -33.38
CA ILE A 420 15.84 31.93 -34.11
C ILE A 420 16.58 30.58 -34.41
N SER A 421 16.19 29.54 -33.64
CA SER A 421 16.06 28.09 -34.00
C SER A 421 17.23 27.26 -34.59
N GLY A 422 17.33 25.97 -34.20
CA GLY A 422 17.78 24.91 -35.12
C GLY A 422 18.53 23.68 -34.53
N LEU A 423 17.80 22.70 -34.01
CA LEU A 423 18.13 21.26 -33.81
C LEU A 423 19.58 20.82 -33.44
N VAL A 424 19.70 20.16 -32.28
CA VAL A 424 20.79 19.22 -31.94
C VAL A 424 20.56 17.87 -32.63
N ARG A 425 21.62 17.07 -32.79
CA ARG A 425 21.57 15.73 -33.41
C ARG A 425 22.39 14.67 -32.65
N ASP A 426 21.71 13.58 -32.29
CA ASP A 426 22.15 12.17 -32.11
C ASP A 426 23.35 11.79 -31.21
N THR A 427 23.28 10.52 -30.74
CA THR A 427 24.38 9.59 -30.38
C THR A 427 25.24 9.83 -29.12
N SER A 428 25.77 8.80 -28.45
CA SER A 428 25.35 7.38 -28.29
C SER A 428 26.18 6.69 -27.18
N SER A 429 25.66 5.64 -26.56
CA SER A 429 26.38 4.78 -25.59
C SER A 429 27.45 3.89 -26.23
N HIS A 430 28.35 3.33 -25.42
CA HIS A 430 28.85 1.94 -25.53
C HIS A 430 29.38 1.41 -24.18
N ASN A 431 29.45 0.07 -24.05
CA ASN A 431 29.51 -0.64 -22.76
C ASN A 431 30.90 -1.19 -22.41
N ALA A 432 31.10 -1.54 -21.13
CA ALA A 432 32.04 -2.56 -20.67
C ALA A 432 31.49 -3.27 -19.41
N GLU A 433 31.92 -4.51 -19.16
CA GLU A 433 31.35 -5.46 -18.19
C GLU A 433 32.47 -6.20 -17.43
N CYS A 434 32.27 -6.56 -16.14
CA CYS A 434 33.15 -7.50 -15.43
C CYS A 434 32.50 -8.12 -14.17
N GLN A 435 33.01 -9.28 -13.71
CA GLN A 435 32.43 -10.10 -12.61
C GLN A 435 33.21 -9.99 -11.27
N PRO A 436 32.58 -10.33 -10.11
CA PRO A 436 33.18 -10.22 -8.77
C PRO A 436 33.75 -11.54 -8.18
N LEU A 437 34.39 -11.45 -7.00
CA LEU A 437 34.84 -12.56 -6.15
C LEU A 437 34.36 -12.40 -4.68
N LEU A 438 34.61 -13.41 -3.84
CA LEU A 438 33.85 -13.72 -2.60
C LEU A 438 34.62 -13.47 -1.26
N ASN A 439 33.88 -13.57 -0.14
CA ASN A 439 34.33 -13.66 1.28
C ASN A 439 34.88 -12.36 1.94
N ASP A 440 34.77 -12.10 3.26
CA ASP A 440 34.67 -12.98 4.46
C ASP A 440 33.65 -12.48 5.54
N SER A 441 33.47 -13.25 6.64
CA SER A 441 32.50 -13.01 7.74
C SER A 441 33.13 -12.86 9.17
N PRO A 442 32.61 -11.99 10.07
CA PRO A 442 33.02 -11.91 11.49
C PRO A 442 32.19 -12.78 12.50
N PRO A 443 32.60 -12.88 13.79
CA PRO A 443 32.14 -13.92 14.75
C PRO A 443 31.12 -13.45 15.84
N PRO A 444 30.51 -14.40 16.60
CA PRO A 444 29.46 -14.11 17.60
C PRO A 444 29.96 -13.92 19.05
N TYR A 445 29.11 -13.31 19.90
CA TYR A 445 29.27 -13.27 21.37
C TYR A 445 27.98 -13.69 22.11
N GLY A 446 28.13 -14.25 23.31
CA GLY A 446 27.06 -14.90 24.08
C GLY A 446 26.53 -14.11 25.28
N SER A 447 25.45 -14.61 25.88
CA SER A 447 24.69 -13.99 26.97
C SER A 447 25.11 -14.46 28.37
N THR A 448 24.96 -13.58 29.36
CA THR A 448 24.91 -13.94 30.79
C THR A 448 23.61 -13.43 31.41
N SER A 449 23.09 -14.18 32.38
CA SER A 449 21.72 -14.02 32.92
C SER A 449 21.68 -13.39 34.30
N SER A 450 20.65 -12.60 34.58
CA SER A 450 20.10 -12.41 35.94
C SER A 450 18.57 -12.39 35.88
N SER A 451 17.92 -12.76 36.98
CA SER A 451 16.50 -13.13 36.99
C SER A 451 15.72 -12.57 38.18
N ALA A 452 14.44 -12.25 37.94
CA ALA A 452 13.41 -12.18 38.98
C ALA A 452 12.08 -12.65 38.36
N TYR A 453 11.35 -13.51 39.06
CA TYR A 453 10.09 -14.11 38.61
C TYR A 453 8.91 -13.62 39.45
N PHE A 454 7.73 -13.56 38.83
CA PHE A 454 6.46 -13.78 39.50
C PHE A 454 5.74 -14.97 38.82
N GLN A 455 4.99 -15.75 39.60
CA GLN A 455 4.17 -16.88 39.13
C GLN A 455 2.75 -16.81 39.72
N PRO A 456 1.77 -17.35 38.98
CA PRO A 456 0.68 -18.14 39.53
C PRO A 456 0.77 -19.63 39.05
N PRO A 457 -0.05 -20.55 39.57
CA PRO A 457 0.52 -21.79 40.11
C PRO A 457 0.11 -23.10 39.40
N ASN A 458 0.84 -24.17 39.72
CA ASN A 458 0.51 -25.56 39.37
C ASN A 458 0.37 -26.41 40.64
N ILE A 459 -0.61 -27.32 40.70
CA ILE A 459 -0.87 -28.18 41.87
C ILE A 459 -0.44 -29.62 41.58
N HIS A 460 0.44 -30.16 42.42
CA HIS A 460 0.84 -31.57 42.43
C HIS A 460 0.04 -32.41 43.44
N HIS A 461 -0.13 -33.69 43.14
CA HIS A 461 0.07 -34.84 44.06
C HIS A 461 0.35 -36.07 43.18
N THR A 462 1.44 -36.86 43.28
CA THR A 462 1.95 -37.72 44.38
C THR A 462 0.92 -38.78 44.81
N SER A 463 1.23 -40.07 45.03
CA SER A 463 2.48 -40.82 45.30
C SER A 463 2.30 -42.29 44.86
N ASN A 464 3.28 -43.01 44.28
CA ASN A 464 4.58 -43.52 44.79
C ASN A 464 4.46 -44.75 45.74
N ILE A 465 5.37 -45.75 45.59
CA ILE A 465 5.58 -46.96 46.45
C ILE A 465 4.43 -48.01 46.36
N ASN A 466 4.63 -49.33 46.16
CA ASN A 466 5.65 -50.25 46.69
C ASN A 466 5.85 -51.54 45.83
N THR A 467 6.87 -52.36 46.14
CA THR A 467 7.03 -53.73 45.60
C THR A 467 7.39 -54.74 46.72
N ARG A 468 6.96 -56.02 46.60
CA ARG A 468 7.74 -57.27 46.82
C ARG A 468 6.96 -58.47 47.46
N SER A 469 7.02 -59.60 46.75
CA SER A 469 6.99 -61.03 47.17
C SER A 469 5.81 -61.71 47.93
N GLN A 470 5.53 -62.95 47.47
CA GLN A 470 4.96 -64.12 48.18
C GLN A 470 3.49 -64.03 48.68
N GLY A 471 2.70 -65.12 48.68
CA GLY A 471 2.94 -66.47 48.16
C GLY A 471 1.75 -67.43 48.41
N GLN A 472 1.74 -68.59 47.72
CA GLN A 472 0.90 -69.80 47.91
C GLN A 472 -0.54 -69.70 48.49
N GLY A 473 -1.50 -70.38 47.83
CA GLY A 473 -2.37 -71.33 48.57
C GLY A 473 -3.88 -71.36 48.31
N LYS A 474 -4.29 -72.14 47.31
CA LYS A 474 -5.47 -73.05 47.30
C LYS A 474 -6.93 -72.54 47.42
N ASP A 475 -7.76 -73.23 46.63
CA ASP A 475 -9.12 -73.71 46.93
C ASP A 475 -10.19 -72.74 47.46
N PHE A 476 -10.93 -72.09 46.53
CA PHE A 476 -12.38 -71.89 46.74
C PHE A 476 -13.18 -71.98 45.44
N HIS A 477 -13.80 -73.14 45.19
CA HIS A 477 -14.48 -73.45 43.92
C HIS A 477 -15.91 -73.95 44.14
N ARG A 478 -16.86 -73.03 44.37
CA ARG A 478 -18.32 -73.24 44.18
C ARG A 478 -19.15 -71.95 44.30
N ASN A 479 -20.38 -72.01 43.79
CA ASN A 479 -21.48 -71.07 44.01
C ASN A 479 -21.35 -69.63 43.44
N TRP A 480 -20.92 -69.48 42.17
CA TRP A 480 -21.05 -68.21 41.43
C TRP A 480 -21.76 -68.40 40.08
N GLN A 481 -22.99 -68.95 40.10
CA GLN A 481 -23.66 -69.43 38.88
C GLN A 481 -25.21 -69.33 38.87
N ARG A 482 -25.83 -68.49 39.72
CA ARG A 482 -27.30 -68.27 39.68
C ARG A 482 -27.73 -66.83 39.43
N ASP A 483 -27.04 -65.83 39.98
CA ASP A 483 -27.54 -64.44 39.98
C ASP A 483 -26.90 -63.54 38.90
N CYS A 484 -25.92 -64.07 38.17
CA CYS A 484 -25.21 -63.37 37.08
C CYS A 484 -26.12 -62.76 35.98
N PRO A 485 -27.15 -63.45 35.43
CA PRO A 485 -27.88 -62.91 34.27
C PRO A 485 -28.70 -61.65 34.59
N ILE A 486 -29.21 -61.50 35.82
CA ILE A 486 -30.05 -60.34 36.19
C ILE A 486 -29.20 -59.07 36.28
N ILE A 487 -28.01 -59.17 36.87
CA ILE A 487 -27.06 -58.05 36.97
C ILE A 487 -26.57 -57.67 35.57
N VAL A 488 -26.24 -58.65 34.72
CA VAL A 488 -25.82 -58.39 33.33
C VAL A 488 -26.92 -57.71 32.51
N ILE A 489 -28.18 -58.14 32.63
CA ILE A 489 -29.31 -57.52 31.91
C ILE A 489 -29.55 -56.07 32.36
N MET A 490 -29.53 -55.78 33.67
CA MET A 490 -29.68 -54.40 34.13
C MET A 490 -28.48 -53.51 33.76
N LEU A 491 -27.25 -54.04 33.79
CA LEU A 491 -26.08 -53.32 33.31
C LEU A 491 -26.19 -53.00 31.81
N LEU A 492 -26.62 -53.96 30.99
CA LEU A 492 -26.82 -53.78 29.55
C LEU A 492 -27.93 -52.78 29.22
N MET A 493 -29.04 -52.75 29.98
CA MET A 493 -30.08 -51.72 29.79
C MET A 493 -29.62 -50.32 30.23
N PHE A 494 -28.83 -50.21 31.30
CA PHE A 494 -28.31 -48.93 31.75
C PHE A 494 -27.23 -48.38 30.79
N VAL A 495 -26.33 -49.25 30.31
CA VAL A 495 -25.38 -48.92 29.23
C VAL A 495 -26.14 -48.58 27.94
N GLY A 496 -27.20 -49.31 27.58
CA GLY A 496 -28.03 -49.02 26.41
C GLY A 496 -28.70 -47.65 26.47
N LEU A 497 -29.24 -47.26 27.63
CA LEU A 497 -29.82 -45.92 27.84
C LEU A 497 -28.77 -44.80 27.80
N LEU A 498 -27.60 -45.00 28.41
CA LEU A 498 -26.51 -44.02 28.36
C LEU A 498 -25.94 -43.89 26.94
N CYS A 499 -25.57 -44.99 26.29
CA CYS A 499 -25.08 -44.99 24.91
C CYS A 499 -26.11 -44.41 23.93
N GLY A 500 -27.41 -44.72 24.10
CA GLY A 500 -28.48 -44.10 23.32
C GLY A 500 -28.61 -42.60 23.53
N SER A 501 -28.43 -42.13 24.77
CA SER A 501 -28.43 -40.69 25.10
C SER A 501 -27.25 -39.97 24.43
N PHE A 502 -26.05 -40.56 24.47
CA PHE A 502 -24.87 -39.99 23.80
C PHE A 502 -25.00 -40.04 22.27
N TYR A 503 -25.55 -41.11 21.68
CA TYR A 503 -25.73 -41.22 20.22
C TYR A 503 -26.72 -40.20 19.62
N VAL A 504 -27.66 -39.69 20.42
CA VAL A 504 -28.58 -38.62 20.00
C VAL A 504 -27.91 -37.24 20.10
N GLN A 505 -26.88 -37.07 20.93
CA GLN A 505 -26.30 -35.77 21.24
C GLN A 505 -25.26 -35.26 20.21
N ASP A 506 -24.57 -36.15 19.49
CA ASP A 506 -23.78 -35.78 18.30
C ASP A 506 -24.67 -35.35 17.12
N GLY A 507 -25.96 -35.65 17.15
CA GLY A 507 -26.98 -35.18 16.21
C GLY A 507 -27.40 -33.72 16.47
N MET A 508 -26.45 -32.79 16.56
CA MET A 508 -26.71 -31.37 16.84
C MET A 508 -27.36 -30.66 15.64
N LEU A 509 -28.66 -30.89 15.48
CA LEU A 509 -29.51 -30.42 14.38
C LEU A 509 -29.75 -28.90 14.45
N TRP A 510 -28.83 -28.13 13.87
CA TRP A 510 -29.07 -26.74 13.48
C TRP A 510 -30.32 -26.66 12.60
N ASN A 511 -31.37 -25.96 13.05
CA ASN A 511 -32.61 -25.79 12.30
C ASN A 511 -32.35 -24.91 11.05
N PRO A 512 -32.36 -25.43 9.81
CA PRO A 512 -31.86 -24.67 8.66
C PRO A 512 -32.72 -23.47 8.26
N LYS A 513 -33.91 -23.32 8.86
CA LYS A 513 -34.91 -22.31 8.52
C LYS A 513 -34.71 -20.95 9.20
N GLU A 514 -33.80 -20.84 10.17
CA GLU A 514 -33.64 -19.64 11.02
C GLU A 514 -32.23 -19.03 10.93
N LEU A 515 -31.35 -19.60 10.09
CA LEU A 515 -29.97 -19.13 9.90
C LEU A 515 -29.91 -17.80 9.13
N LYS A 516 -29.33 -16.77 9.77
CA LYS A 516 -29.14 -15.43 9.19
C LYS A 516 -27.69 -15.24 8.75
N TYR A 517 -27.51 -14.75 7.52
CA TYR A 517 -26.22 -14.45 6.92
C TYR A 517 -26.02 -12.92 6.93
N PRO A 518 -24.97 -12.39 7.58
CA PRO A 518 -24.77 -10.94 7.71
C PRO A 518 -24.22 -10.36 6.41
N THR A 519 -25.08 -9.72 5.62
CA THR A 519 -24.70 -8.97 4.42
C THR A 519 -24.78 -7.48 4.75
N PRO A 520 -23.75 -6.65 4.46
CA PRO A 520 -23.86 -5.20 4.63
C PRO A 520 -24.97 -4.61 3.76
N ASP A 521 -25.70 -3.59 4.23
CA ASP A 521 -26.87 -3.05 3.52
C ASP A 521 -26.52 -2.44 2.14
N HIS A 522 -25.29 -1.98 1.97
CA HIS A 522 -24.79 -1.53 0.67
C HIS A 522 -24.50 -2.71 -0.29
N ILE A 523 -24.40 -3.96 0.16
CA ILE A 523 -24.06 -5.14 -0.66
C ILE A 523 -25.31 -5.92 -1.13
N SER A 524 -25.46 -6.08 -2.45
CA SER A 524 -26.31 -7.07 -3.09
C SER A 524 -25.59 -8.40 -3.35
N LEU A 525 -26.21 -9.52 -2.96
CA LEU A 525 -25.72 -10.87 -3.24
C LEU A 525 -26.20 -11.38 -4.60
N LEU A 526 -25.30 -11.46 -5.58
CA LEU A 526 -25.63 -11.89 -6.94
C LEU A 526 -25.85 -13.43 -7.11
N GLY A 527 -26.31 -14.13 -6.07
CA GLY A 527 -26.61 -15.59 -6.06
C GLY A 527 -25.43 -16.51 -5.66
N CYS A 528 -25.35 -16.91 -4.39
CA CYS A 528 -24.20 -17.66 -3.79
C CYS A 528 -24.10 -19.13 -4.21
N ILE A 529 -22.95 -19.76 -3.90
CA ILE A 529 -22.74 -21.19 -4.15
C ILE A 529 -23.80 -22.06 -3.47
N ALA A 530 -24.31 -23.05 -4.20
CA ALA A 530 -25.05 -24.17 -3.64
C ALA A 530 -24.10 -25.26 -3.08
N PRO A 531 -24.54 -26.05 -2.08
CA PRO A 531 -23.76 -27.16 -1.51
C PRO A 531 -23.14 -28.17 -2.50
N GLY A 532 -23.68 -28.31 -3.71
CA GLY A 532 -23.18 -29.25 -4.72
C GLY A 532 -21.96 -28.75 -5.50
N ASP A 533 -21.70 -27.45 -5.48
CA ASP A 533 -20.82 -26.81 -6.47
C ASP A 533 -19.39 -26.57 -5.92
N TRP A 534 -19.16 -26.91 -4.65
CA TRP A 534 -17.82 -27.13 -4.08
C TRP A 534 -17.11 -28.30 -4.78
N ILE A 535 -15.85 -28.14 -5.20
CA ILE A 535 -14.98 -29.29 -5.55
C ILE A 535 -14.13 -29.58 -4.33
N ASP A 536 -14.38 -30.74 -3.75
CA ASP A 536 -13.55 -31.34 -2.74
C ASP A 536 -12.17 -31.60 -3.36
N LEU A 537 -11.14 -30.89 -2.88
CA LEU A 537 -9.76 -31.27 -3.21
C LEU A 537 -9.59 -32.69 -2.71
N TYR A 538 -9.25 -33.56 -3.66
CA TYR A 538 -9.29 -35.02 -3.56
C TYR A 538 -8.83 -35.53 -2.19
N GLU A 539 -9.51 -36.56 -1.65
CA GLU A 539 -9.36 -37.08 -0.28
C GLU A 539 -7.98 -37.70 0.06
N SER A 540 -6.91 -36.92 -0.09
CA SER A 540 -5.78 -36.94 0.83
C SER A 540 -6.26 -36.39 2.16
N ALA A 541 -7.11 -37.15 2.85
CA ALA A 541 -7.47 -36.88 4.23
C ALA A 541 -6.18 -36.96 5.05
N ASP A 542 -5.63 -35.80 5.42
CA ASP A 542 -4.71 -35.69 6.53
C ASP A 542 -5.28 -36.50 7.69
N ASN A 543 -4.43 -37.27 8.40
CA ASN A 543 -4.84 -38.29 9.39
C ASN A 543 -5.74 -37.76 10.55
N ASN A 544 -6.01 -36.47 10.59
CA ASN A 544 -6.93 -35.76 11.47
C ASN A 544 -8.41 -35.74 11.01
N GLY A 545 -8.73 -36.23 9.80
CA GLY A 545 -10.09 -36.22 9.25
C GLY A 545 -10.60 -34.81 8.93
N MET A 546 -9.75 -34.02 8.25
CA MET A 546 -10.13 -32.72 7.70
C MET A 546 -10.35 -32.89 6.20
N HIS A 547 -11.45 -32.35 5.70
CA HIS A 547 -11.73 -32.25 4.28
C HIS A 547 -11.48 -30.81 3.83
N SER A 548 -11.03 -30.61 2.60
CA SER A 548 -10.88 -29.28 2.02
C SER A 548 -11.64 -29.23 0.70
N SER A 549 -12.69 -28.41 0.64
CA SER A 549 -13.25 -28.02 -0.64
C SER A 549 -12.49 -26.78 -1.05
N GLU A 550 -11.80 -26.84 -2.18
CA GLU A 550 -11.30 -25.58 -2.71
C GLU A 550 -12.50 -24.71 -3.05
N VAL A 551 -12.40 -23.42 -2.81
CA VAL A 551 -12.95 -22.45 -3.72
C VAL A 551 -11.78 -21.62 -4.23
N VAL A 552 -11.80 -21.26 -5.50
CA VAL A 552 -10.92 -20.22 -6.02
C VAL A 552 -11.80 -19.32 -6.82
N TYR A 553 -12.07 -18.21 -6.18
CA TYR A 553 -12.55 -17.05 -6.83
C TYR A 553 -11.44 -16.44 -7.66
N ASN A 554 -11.40 -16.81 -8.91
CA ASN A 554 -12.42 -16.21 -9.71
C ASN A 554 -12.42 -14.62 -9.79
N ILE A 555 -11.38 -13.79 -9.44
CA ILE A 555 -11.11 -12.37 -9.90
C ILE A 555 -10.03 -12.14 -11.15
N PRO A 556 -10.32 -11.66 -12.44
CA PRO A 556 -9.52 -10.66 -13.09
C PRO A 556 -9.22 -9.48 -12.35
N LEU A 557 -8.54 -8.77 -13.18
CA LEU A 557 -8.46 -7.43 -13.16
C LEU A 557 -9.13 -6.92 -14.49
N SER A 558 -10.52 -6.90 -14.51
CA SER A 558 -11.62 -6.18 -15.31
C SER A 558 -12.92 -5.25 -14.81
N ASP A 559 -13.24 -4.72 -13.56
CA ASP A 559 -14.33 -3.85 -12.95
C ASP A 559 -13.93 -2.96 -11.64
N VAL A 560 -14.49 -1.75 -11.21
CA VAL A 560 -14.05 -0.64 -10.20
C VAL A 560 -13.36 -0.77 -8.78
N SER A 561 -13.48 -1.83 -7.97
CA SER A 561 -13.01 -1.91 -6.56
C SER A 561 -12.92 -3.35 -6.04
N LEU A 562 -11.77 -3.80 -5.51
CA LEU A 562 -11.50 -5.21 -5.13
C LEU A 562 -12.10 -5.55 -3.77
N ILE A 563 -13.42 -5.81 -3.75
CA ILE A 563 -14.14 -6.01 -2.49
C ILE A 563 -14.01 -7.43 -1.95
N LEU A 564 -13.13 -7.61 -0.98
CA LEU A 564 -12.92 -8.89 -0.32
C LEU A 564 -13.54 -8.79 1.07
N LEU A 565 -14.77 -9.24 1.21
CA LEU A 565 -15.56 -9.33 2.42
C LEU A 565 -15.44 -10.71 3.08
N SER A 566 -15.45 -10.75 4.40
CA SER A 566 -15.68 -11.97 5.20
C SER A 566 -16.52 -11.59 6.40
N LYS A 567 -17.70 -12.21 6.57
CA LYS A 567 -18.72 -11.82 7.54
C LYS A 567 -19.41 -13.06 8.12
N GLY A 568 -19.47 -13.13 9.44
CA GLY A 568 -20.14 -14.21 10.17
C GLY A 568 -19.26 -14.89 11.22
N THR A 569 -19.88 -15.74 12.05
CA THR A 569 -19.24 -16.27 13.27
C THR A 569 -18.44 -17.56 13.07
N MET A 570 -18.42 -18.13 11.87
CA MET A 570 -17.75 -19.41 11.58
C MET A 570 -16.60 -19.28 10.58
N SER A 571 -16.42 -18.10 9.97
CA SER A 571 -15.33 -17.77 9.07
C SER A 571 -14.09 -17.37 9.86
N ASP A 572 -13.03 -18.17 9.74
CA ASP A 572 -11.65 -17.95 10.22
C ASP A 572 -10.74 -18.09 9.00
N GLY A 573 -9.63 -17.35 8.86
CA GLY A 573 -8.89 -17.44 7.60
C GLY A 573 -7.55 -16.72 7.48
N ASP A 574 -6.99 -16.87 6.28
CA ASP A 574 -5.79 -16.19 5.79
C ASP A 574 -6.13 -15.56 4.44
N LEU A 575 -5.72 -14.32 4.19
CA LEU A 575 -5.64 -13.69 2.88
C LEU A 575 -4.16 -13.67 2.48
N SER A 576 -3.80 -14.10 1.28
CA SER A 576 -2.38 -14.19 0.86
C SER A 576 -2.18 -13.59 -0.53
N VAL A 577 -2.03 -12.28 -0.56
CA VAL A 577 -1.83 -11.48 -1.77
C VAL A 577 -0.36 -11.64 -2.22
N ILE A 578 -0.03 -12.10 -3.45
CA ILE A 578 1.35 -12.53 -3.82
C ILE A 578 1.71 -12.54 -5.33
N VAL A 579 2.97 -12.22 -5.69
CA VAL A 579 3.57 -12.02 -7.05
C VAL A 579 3.85 -13.32 -7.87
N ASN A 580 3.83 -13.25 -9.22
CA ASN A 580 4.26 -14.32 -10.16
C ASN A 580 4.61 -13.80 -11.61
N PRO A 581 5.80 -14.00 -12.19
CA PRO A 581 6.13 -13.54 -13.55
C PRO A 581 5.37 -14.23 -14.70
N ASP A 582 5.08 -15.52 -14.54
CA ASP A 582 4.66 -16.44 -15.61
C ASP A 582 3.17 -16.80 -15.55
N LEU A 583 2.44 -16.25 -14.57
CA LEU A 583 1.03 -15.96 -14.81
C LEU A 583 0.93 -15.08 -16.07
N PRO A 584 -0.23 -14.94 -16.71
CA PRO A 584 -0.44 -13.83 -17.63
C PRO A 584 -0.64 -12.51 -16.87
N GLU A 585 -1.21 -11.49 -17.52
CA GLU A 585 -0.97 -10.09 -17.15
C GLU A 585 -2.13 -9.32 -16.52
N ASP A 586 -3.30 -9.91 -16.22
CA ASP A 586 -4.44 -9.30 -15.47
C ASP A 586 -5.26 -10.29 -14.60
N ARG A 587 -4.75 -11.46 -14.22
CA ARG A 587 -5.47 -12.38 -13.31
C ARG A 587 -5.06 -12.25 -11.86
N VAL A 588 -6.07 -12.15 -10.99
CA VAL A 588 -5.90 -12.59 -9.63
C VAL A 588 -5.92 -14.11 -9.71
N ILE A 589 -5.59 -14.81 -8.64
CA ILE A 589 -6.17 -16.11 -8.35
C ILE A 589 -6.68 -16.06 -6.90
N VAL A 590 -7.92 -15.60 -6.63
CA VAL A 590 -8.51 -15.51 -5.27
C VAL A 590 -8.95 -16.87 -4.73
N ARG A 591 -7.96 -17.70 -4.42
CA ARG A 591 -8.03 -19.08 -3.92
C ARG A 591 -8.54 -19.17 -2.49
N VAL A 592 -9.86 -18.98 -2.29
CA VAL A 592 -10.67 -19.23 -1.06
C VAL A 592 -10.84 -20.75 -0.76
N THR A 593 -9.78 -21.50 -0.53
CA THR A 593 -9.87 -22.90 -0.06
C THR A 593 -10.55 -22.97 1.31
N VAL A 594 -11.69 -23.66 1.47
CA VAL A 594 -12.30 -23.92 2.79
C VAL A 594 -11.89 -25.29 3.34
N VAL A 595 -11.41 -25.31 4.58
CA VAL A 595 -11.10 -26.52 5.33
C VAL A 595 -12.13 -26.73 6.44
N TYR A 596 -12.68 -27.95 6.52
CA TYR A 596 -13.80 -28.33 7.37
C TYR A 596 -13.70 -29.81 7.83
N ARG A 597 -14.67 -30.30 8.61
CA ARG A 597 -14.72 -31.71 9.07
C ARG A 597 -16.00 -32.46 8.74
N ASP A 598 -17.13 -31.76 8.61
CA ASP A 598 -18.41 -32.32 8.16
C ASP A 598 -18.93 -31.44 7.01
N THR A 599 -19.25 -32.06 5.88
CA THR A 599 -19.83 -31.41 4.70
C THR A 599 -21.07 -30.59 5.07
N ARG A 600 -21.89 -31.06 6.02
CA ARG A 600 -23.05 -30.30 6.52
C ARG A 600 -22.69 -28.99 7.20
N THR A 601 -21.48 -28.87 7.73
CA THR A 601 -20.95 -27.61 8.28
C THR A 601 -20.43 -26.72 7.16
N ARG A 602 -19.69 -27.26 6.19
CA ARG A 602 -19.27 -26.52 4.98
C ARG A 602 -20.47 -25.88 4.29
N ASP A 603 -21.58 -26.61 4.20
CA ASP A 603 -22.83 -26.17 3.59
C ASP A 603 -23.59 -25.07 4.38
N LEU A 604 -23.15 -24.76 5.61
CA LEU A 604 -23.55 -23.54 6.34
C LEU A 604 -22.72 -22.32 5.91
N GLY A 605 -21.54 -22.53 5.33
CA GLY A 605 -20.74 -21.48 4.72
C GLY A 605 -21.23 -21.20 3.30
N ARG A 606 -21.64 -19.96 3.04
CA ARG A 606 -21.93 -19.48 1.69
C ARG A 606 -20.83 -18.53 1.28
N VAL A 607 -19.99 -18.96 0.35
CA VAL A 607 -19.18 -17.97 -0.34
C VAL A 607 -20.00 -17.40 -1.50
N CYS A 608 -19.87 -16.10 -1.67
CA CYS A 608 -20.72 -15.31 -2.51
C CYS A 608 -19.88 -14.19 -3.11
N ARG A 609 -19.79 -14.10 -4.44
CA ARG A 609 -19.61 -12.78 -5.05
C ARG A 609 -20.63 -11.77 -4.49
N VAL A 610 -20.18 -10.56 -4.28
CA VAL A 610 -20.96 -9.38 -3.94
C VAL A 610 -21.11 -8.42 -5.14
N THR A 611 -22.06 -7.49 -5.09
CA THR A 611 -21.93 -6.15 -5.70
C THR A 611 -22.39 -5.13 -4.65
N GLN A 612 -21.95 -3.86 -4.65
CA GLN A 612 -22.69 -2.81 -3.93
C GLN A 612 -23.90 -2.38 -4.77
N VAL A 613 -24.78 -1.64 -4.12
CA VAL A 613 -25.73 -0.74 -4.73
C VAL A 613 -25.47 0.65 -4.16
N PHE A 614 -25.15 1.62 -5.01
CA PHE A 614 -25.35 3.04 -4.71
C PHE A 614 -26.67 3.53 -5.34
N ASP A 615 -27.13 4.73 -4.94
CA ASP A 615 -28.23 5.44 -5.62
C ASP A 615 -27.82 5.94 -7.01
N SER A 616 -26.52 6.23 -7.18
CA SER A 616 -25.91 6.27 -8.49
C SER A 616 -25.90 4.83 -9.03
N GLU A 617 -26.27 4.63 -10.30
CA GLU A 617 -26.62 3.39 -11.06
C GLU A 617 -25.74 2.10 -10.90
N GLN A 618 -24.95 2.00 -9.84
CA GLN A 618 -23.54 1.66 -9.86
C GLN A 618 -23.17 0.97 -8.51
N GLY A 619 -22.22 0.03 -8.45
CA GLY A 619 -21.77 -0.50 -7.14
C GLY A 619 -20.89 -1.78 -7.17
N GLY A 620 -20.24 -2.07 -6.03
CA GLY A 620 -19.11 -2.88 -5.39
C GLY A 620 -18.78 -4.41 -5.38
N SER A 621 -17.66 -4.91 -5.94
CA SER A 621 -17.39 -6.36 -5.99
C SER A 621 -15.96 -6.91 -5.91
N GLY A 622 -15.84 -7.87 -4.99
CA GLY A 622 -15.13 -9.12 -5.16
C GLY A 622 -15.93 -10.23 -4.47
N ILE A 623 -15.35 -10.84 -3.43
CA ILE A 623 -15.93 -11.94 -2.67
C ILE A 623 -16.36 -11.54 -1.28
N GLY A 624 -17.61 -11.84 -0.94
CA GLY A 624 -18.03 -12.03 0.43
C GLY A 624 -18.07 -13.51 0.82
N ILE A 625 -17.27 -13.87 1.82
CA ILE A 625 -17.44 -15.11 2.58
C ILE A 625 -18.51 -14.84 3.63
N PHE A 626 -19.64 -15.55 3.56
CA PHE A 626 -20.75 -15.39 4.49
C PHE A 626 -21.03 -16.66 5.27
N THR A 627 -20.76 -16.63 6.58
CA THR A 627 -21.16 -17.69 7.52
C THR A 627 -22.31 -17.18 8.40
N PRO A 628 -23.16 -18.06 8.97
CA PRO A 628 -24.26 -17.61 9.79
C PRO A 628 -23.77 -16.92 11.07
N LEU A 629 -24.61 -16.02 11.60
CA LEU A 629 -24.47 -15.52 12.96
C LEU A 629 -25.00 -16.58 13.93
N LEU A 630 -24.09 -17.19 14.70
CA LEU A 630 -24.42 -18.11 15.80
C LEU A 630 -24.40 -17.34 17.12
N GLU A 631 -25.42 -17.54 17.97
CA GLU A 631 -25.52 -16.92 19.30
C GLU A 631 -24.44 -17.37 20.29
N LYS A 632 -23.66 -18.40 19.94
CA LYS A 632 -22.56 -18.97 20.71
C LYS A 632 -21.41 -19.30 19.75
N PRO A 633 -20.14 -19.18 20.17
CA PRO A 633 -19.01 -19.55 19.33
C PRO A 633 -19.17 -20.97 18.77
N PRO A 634 -18.90 -21.20 17.47
CA PRO A 634 -18.95 -22.54 16.91
C PRO A 634 -17.99 -23.47 17.66
N PRO A 635 -18.36 -24.74 17.92
CA PRO A 635 -17.40 -25.70 18.47
C PRO A 635 -16.21 -25.85 17.51
N PRO A 636 -14.96 -26.12 17.98
CA PRO A 636 -13.76 -26.11 17.11
C PRO A 636 -13.73 -27.11 15.94
N LYS A 637 -14.74 -28.01 15.83
CA LYS A 637 -14.95 -28.89 14.67
C LYS A 637 -15.79 -28.24 13.55
N ALA A 638 -16.50 -27.15 13.86
CA ALA A 638 -17.46 -26.46 13.01
C ALA A 638 -16.97 -25.10 12.49
N VAL A 639 -15.77 -24.65 12.87
CA VAL A 639 -15.11 -23.50 12.25
C VAL A 639 -14.75 -23.84 10.81
N LEU A 640 -15.08 -22.94 9.89
CA LEU A 640 -14.74 -23.05 8.47
C LEU A 640 -13.51 -22.18 8.21
N ARG A 641 -12.40 -22.82 7.83
CA ARG A 641 -11.13 -22.13 7.61
C ARG A 641 -10.91 -21.80 6.15
N TYR A 642 -11.02 -20.52 5.83
CA TYR A 642 -10.88 -19.98 4.49
C TYR A 642 -9.46 -19.45 4.27
N LYS A 643 -8.60 -20.29 3.68
CA LYS A 643 -7.36 -19.77 3.09
C LYS A 643 -7.74 -19.11 1.78
N THR A 644 -7.35 -17.86 1.58
CA THR A 644 -7.71 -17.00 0.44
C THR A 644 -6.42 -16.45 -0.18
N VAL A 645 -5.70 -17.24 -0.98
CA VAL A 645 -4.58 -16.67 -1.75
C VAL A 645 -5.16 -15.68 -2.75
N VAL A 646 -4.49 -14.57 -3.05
CA VAL A 646 -4.88 -13.55 -4.03
C VAL A 646 -3.65 -13.40 -4.92
N THR A 647 -3.39 -14.41 -5.77
CA THR A 647 -2.17 -14.40 -6.59
C THR A 647 -2.29 -13.36 -7.66
N LEU A 648 -1.38 -12.39 -7.69
CA LEU A 648 -1.31 -11.42 -8.78
C LEU A 648 0.18 -11.43 -9.32
N PRO A 649 0.54 -10.96 -10.52
CA PRO A 649 1.78 -11.37 -11.24
C PRO A 649 2.89 -10.29 -11.48
N ILE A 650 4.01 -10.43 -12.26
CA ILE A 650 5.23 -9.50 -12.19
C ILE A 650 5.42 -8.10 -12.91
N SER A 651 4.93 -7.69 -14.12
CA SER A 651 5.00 -6.38 -14.90
C SER A 651 3.68 -5.50 -15.14
N ALA A 652 3.45 -4.29 -14.52
CA ALA A 652 2.22 -3.49 -14.07
C ALA A 652 1.26 -3.02 -15.15
N PRO A 653 0.19 -2.14 -15.07
CA PRO A 653 -0.70 -1.52 -16.14
C PRO A 653 -0.56 -0.01 -16.40
N LYS A 654 -0.52 0.39 -17.66
CA LYS A 654 -0.36 1.79 -18.08
C LYS A 654 -1.72 2.25 -18.50
N GLY A 655 -2.44 2.58 -17.46
CA GLY A 655 -3.69 1.93 -17.19
C GLY A 655 -4.08 2.39 -15.81
N PRO A 656 -5.24 3.03 -15.75
CA PRO A 656 -5.74 4.06 -14.17
C PRO A 656 -5.94 3.32 -12.80
N THR A 657 -7.09 3.56 -12.11
CA THR A 657 -7.64 3.14 -10.77
C THR A 657 -8.53 1.92 -10.30
N THR A 658 -8.01 0.79 -9.68
CA THR A 658 -8.60 -0.16 -8.58
C THR A 658 -8.58 0.07 -7.05
N SER A 659 -9.76 0.03 -6.41
CA SER A 659 -9.86 0.30 -4.97
C SER A 659 -9.95 -1.00 -4.17
N LEU A 660 -8.82 -1.47 -3.62
CA LEU A 660 -8.82 -2.68 -2.78
C LEU A 660 -9.54 -2.40 -1.46
N ASP A 661 -10.70 -3.02 -1.33
CA ASP A 661 -11.69 -2.83 -0.28
C ASP A 661 -11.85 -4.16 0.45
N ILE A 662 -10.81 -4.52 1.22
CA ILE A 662 -10.81 -5.72 2.04
C ILE A 662 -11.58 -5.39 3.32
N ASP A 663 -12.68 -6.09 3.58
CA ASP A 663 -13.41 -6.08 4.84
C ASP A 663 -13.65 -7.51 5.33
N MET A 664 -12.54 -8.19 5.67
CA MET A 664 -12.52 -9.60 6.06
C MET A 664 -12.34 -9.79 7.56
N ASP A 665 -13.45 -10.05 8.26
CA ASP A 665 -13.38 -10.48 9.66
C ASP A 665 -12.56 -11.77 9.82
N HIS A 666 -11.85 -11.86 10.95
CA HIS A 666 -11.08 -13.03 11.38
C HIS A 666 -10.08 -13.59 10.33
N THR A 667 -9.56 -12.73 9.44
CA THR A 667 -8.72 -13.14 8.30
C THR A 667 -7.35 -12.45 8.35
N SER A 668 -6.25 -13.21 8.38
CA SER A 668 -4.87 -12.67 8.40
C SER A 668 -4.56 -12.05 7.05
N LEU A 669 -4.30 -10.75 6.97
CA LEU A 669 -3.96 -10.14 5.68
C LEU A 669 -2.46 -10.23 5.47
N GLN A 670 -2.02 -11.34 4.87
CA GLN A 670 -0.66 -11.51 4.41
C GLN A 670 -0.54 -10.94 3.02
N PHE A 671 0.43 -10.04 2.90
CA PHE A 671 0.79 -9.40 1.68
C PHE A 671 2.24 -9.82 1.36
N GLY A 672 2.52 -10.28 0.13
CA GLY A 672 3.78 -10.81 -0.40
C GLY A 672 4.92 -9.79 -0.52
N ASN A 673 5.63 -9.71 -1.64
CA ASN A 673 6.51 -8.55 -1.84
C ASN A 673 5.80 -7.55 -2.73
N LEU A 674 5.70 -6.34 -2.20
CA LEU A 674 4.87 -5.33 -2.79
C LEU A 674 5.71 -4.25 -3.50
N SER A 675 6.85 -4.58 -4.21
CA SER A 675 7.91 -3.68 -4.82
C SER A 675 8.05 -3.11 -6.30
N ALA A 676 7.46 -3.57 -7.44
CA ALA A 676 7.26 -2.93 -8.82
C ALA A 676 5.90 -2.28 -9.48
N HIS A 677 4.59 -2.47 -9.10
CA HIS A 677 3.21 -1.84 -9.29
C HIS A 677 2.48 -0.79 -8.32
N PRO A 678 1.39 0.00 -8.69
CA PRO A 678 0.39 0.78 -7.80
C PRO A 678 -1.22 0.88 -7.94
N PHE A 679 -2.12 0.88 -6.89
CA PHE A 679 -3.52 1.45 -6.62
C PHE A 679 -3.81 3.06 -6.73
N GLU A 680 -4.91 3.71 -6.16
CA GLU A 680 -5.43 5.13 -5.77
C GLU A 680 -6.12 5.11 -4.40
N THR A 681 -6.96 4.13 -4.07
CA THR A 681 -7.53 3.98 -2.70
C THR A 681 -7.37 2.55 -2.18
N VAL A 682 -7.01 2.39 -0.90
CA VAL A 682 -7.15 1.13 -0.16
C VAL A 682 -8.04 1.35 1.03
N ASP A 683 -8.87 0.36 1.29
CA ASP A 683 -9.50 0.13 2.57
C ASP A 683 -9.17 -1.31 3.03
N LEU A 684 -8.31 -1.47 4.05
CA LEU A 684 -8.06 -2.78 4.67
C LEU A 684 -8.72 -2.83 6.04
N ARG A 685 -9.69 -3.72 6.20
CA ARG A 685 -10.42 -3.95 7.44
C ARG A 685 -10.36 -5.42 7.80
N THR A 686 -9.89 -5.69 9.02
CA THR A 686 -9.83 -7.04 9.63
C THR A 686 -9.96 -6.90 11.14
N THR A 687 -10.34 -7.98 11.82
CA THR A 687 -10.64 -7.92 13.26
C THR A 687 -9.51 -8.46 14.13
N ASP A 688 -9.13 -9.74 14.04
CA ASP A 688 -8.20 -10.34 15.03
C ASP A 688 -7.17 -11.34 14.48
N ARG A 689 -6.70 -11.11 13.25
CA ARG A 689 -5.58 -11.85 12.64
C ARG A 689 -4.52 -10.89 12.07
N ASP A 690 -3.26 -11.32 12.06
CA ASP A 690 -2.10 -10.48 11.70
C ASP A 690 -2.24 -9.81 10.34
N MET A 691 -1.92 -8.51 10.30
CA MET A 691 -1.76 -7.75 9.08
C MET A 691 -0.24 -7.65 8.80
N ASP A 692 0.33 -8.74 8.29
CA ASP A 692 1.66 -8.70 7.65
C ASP A 692 1.49 -8.04 6.28
N VAL A 693 1.22 -6.74 6.36
CA VAL A 693 1.41 -5.77 5.29
C VAL A 693 2.93 -5.71 5.13
N LYS A 694 3.55 -6.75 4.57
CA LYS A 694 4.98 -6.71 4.21
C LYS A 694 5.27 -5.51 3.38
N SER A 695 4.28 -5.11 2.56
CA SER A 695 3.62 -3.80 2.60
C SER A 695 2.40 -3.57 1.60
N VAL A 696 2.12 -2.46 0.86
CA VAL A 696 0.82 -2.03 0.19
C VAL A 696 0.82 -0.53 -0.34
N ILE A 697 0.91 -0.13 -1.65
CA ILE A 697 0.81 1.33 -2.15
C ILE A 697 -0.42 2.10 -1.50
N ALA A 698 -0.56 3.44 -1.51
CA ALA A 698 -1.78 4.25 -1.19
C ALA A 698 -2.05 5.61 -1.93
N ASP A 699 -3.11 6.34 -1.62
CA ASP A 699 -3.22 7.80 -1.65
C ASP A 699 -3.85 8.13 -0.34
N LEU A 700 -5.00 7.49 -0.28
CA LEU A 700 -5.98 7.24 0.69
C LEU A 700 -5.81 5.75 1.05
N ILE A 701 -4.82 5.40 1.89
CA ILE A 701 -4.92 4.16 2.66
C ILE A 701 -5.82 4.52 3.82
N PHE A 702 -6.84 3.70 3.96
CA PHE A 702 -7.59 3.52 5.18
C PHE A 702 -7.26 2.08 5.64
N ILE A 703 -6.65 1.95 6.81
CA ILE A 703 -6.45 0.65 7.45
C ILE A 703 -7.18 0.69 8.79
N THR A 704 -8.07 -0.26 9.02
CA THR A 704 -8.88 -0.37 10.24
C THR A 704 -8.77 -1.79 10.79
N THR A 705 -7.88 -2.00 11.77
CA THR A 705 -7.73 -3.30 12.46
C THR A 705 -8.31 -3.26 13.87
N SER A 706 -8.88 -4.35 14.38
CA SER A 706 -9.32 -4.38 15.79
C SER A 706 -8.24 -4.83 16.77
N ARG A 707 -7.42 -5.85 16.45
CA ARG A 707 -6.66 -6.59 17.47
C ARG A 707 -5.28 -7.16 17.10
N VAL A 708 -4.80 -7.04 15.86
CA VAL A 708 -3.45 -7.56 15.51
C VAL A 708 -2.61 -6.59 14.71
N ASP A 709 -1.30 -6.67 14.98
CA ASP A 709 -0.29 -5.73 14.55
C ASP A 709 -0.31 -5.50 13.05
N ILE A 710 -0.16 -4.23 12.70
CA ILE A 710 0.10 -3.75 11.34
C ILE A 710 1.58 -3.45 11.31
N ARG A 711 2.30 -4.09 10.38
CA ARG A 711 3.73 -3.85 10.17
C ARG A 711 4.01 -3.32 8.77
N GLY A 712 5.18 -2.71 8.59
CA GLY A 712 5.62 -1.97 7.40
C GLY A 712 5.38 -0.45 7.53
N LYS A 713 6.27 0.44 7.01
CA LYS A 713 5.93 1.88 6.77
C LYS A 713 4.77 2.08 5.78
N PHE A 714 4.31 3.29 5.54
CA PHE A 714 3.21 3.62 4.63
C PHE A 714 3.54 4.93 3.87
N GLU A 715 2.68 5.52 3.02
CA GLU A 715 3.16 6.53 2.04
C GLU A 715 2.39 7.89 1.80
N VAL A 716 1.36 8.30 2.59
CA VAL A 716 0.42 9.49 2.37
C VAL A 716 0.49 10.16 0.99
N ALA A 717 -0.11 9.53 0.00
CA ALA A 717 -0.28 10.03 -1.34
C ALA A 717 -1.28 11.18 -1.27
N TYR A 718 -2.18 11.21 -0.29
CA TYR A 718 -2.91 12.40 0.16
C TYR A 718 -3.31 12.32 1.61
N SER A 719 -3.75 11.14 2.04
CA SER A 719 -4.16 10.85 3.40
C SER A 719 -3.79 9.41 3.76
N LEU A 720 -2.98 9.22 4.77
CA LEU A 720 -2.90 7.96 5.48
C LEU A 720 -3.82 8.01 6.69
N SER A 721 -4.59 6.94 6.89
CA SER A 721 -5.42 6.75 8.06
C SER A 721 -5.30 5.31 8.54
N ILE A 722 -4.31 5.02 9.38
CA ILE A 722 -4.18 3.72 10.05
C ILE A 722 -4.77 3.82 11.43
N ASN A 723 -5.79 3.00 11.69
CA ASN A 723 -6.53 2.97 12.93
C ASN A 723 -6.59 1.54 13.47
N SER A 724 -6.04 1.34 14.67
CA SER A 724 -5.81 0.05 15.29
C SER A 724 -6.40 0.04 16.70
N ALA A 725 -7.33 -0.89 16.99
CA ALA A 725 -8.11 -0.79 18.23
C ALA A 725 -7.54 -1.56 19.45
N VAL A 726 -6.39 -2.26 19.30
CA VAL A 726 -5.55 -2.86 20.38
C VAL A 726 -4.06 -3.01 19.93
N SER A 727 -3.75 -2.83 18.64
CA SER A 727 -2.67 -3.58 17.98
C SER A 727 -1.44 -2.77 17.56
N GLY A 728 -0.27 -3.39 17.56
CA GLY A 728 0.99 -2.70 17.30
C GLY A 728 1.00 -2.06 15.93
N ILE A 729 1.33 -0.78 15.88
CA ILE A 729 1.57 -0.05 14.64
C ILE A 729 3.09 0.06 14.58
N ASP A 730 3.73 -0.96 14.02
CA ASP A 730 5.18 -1.00 13.77
C ASP A 730 5.41 -0.60 12.33
N VAL A 731 5.21 0.70 12.12
CA VAL A 731 5.12 1.33 10.83
C VAL A 731 6.07 2.51 10.80
N GLU A 732 5.82 3.32 9.82
CA GLU A 732 6.15 4.72 9.76
C GLU A 732 5.27 5.22 8.62
N VAL A 733 5.55 6.40 8.14
CA VAL A 733 5.11 6.81 6.83
C VAL A 733 6.31 7.47 6.23
N ILE A 734 6.89 7.02 5.09
CA ILE A 734 7.40 8.07 4.19
C ILE A 734 6.11 8.92 3.76
N ALA A 735 5.97 10.19 3.25
CA ALA A 735 4.62 10.71 2.78
C ALA A 735 4.44 12.18 2.22
N SER A 736 4.12 12.47 0.94
CA SER A 736 4.42 13.83 0.37
C SER A 736 3.57 15.14 0.68
N GLY A 737 3.34 16.13 -0.23
CA GLY A 737 2.51 17.36 -0.02
C GLY A 737 2.44 18.46 -1.10
N SER A 738 1.83 19.64 -0.83
CA SER A 738 2.27 21.02 -1.24
C SER A 738 1.47 22.12 -0.52
N PRO A 739 2.02 23.34 -0.32
CA PRO A 739 1.61 24.24 0.74
C PRO A 739 0.36 25.06 0.44
N LEU A 740 -0.47 24.55 -0.46
CA LEU A 740 -1.70 25.18 -0.94
C LEU A 740 -2.91 24.22 -0.85
N ARG A 741 -2.72 22.88 -0.88
CA ARG A 741 -3.56 21.93 -0.10
C ARG A 741 -2.72 20.85 0.60
N ASN A 742 -2.81 20.82 1.92
CA ASN A 742 -2.03 20.04 2.87
C ASN A 742 -2.21 18.50 2.87
N SER A 743 -1.16 17.72 3.17
CA SER A 743 -1.10 16.25 3.35
C SER A 743 -1.40 15.78 4.76
N ARG A 744 -1.94 14.58 4.89
CA ARG A 744 -2.38 14.05 6.17
C ARG A 744 -1.79 12.69 6.50
N ILE A 745 -0.90 12.64 7.48
CA ILE A 745 -0.64 11.40 8.22
C ILE A 745 -1.65 11.33 9.37
N THR A 746 -2.31 10.19 9.52
CA THR A 746 -3.09 9.84 10.72
C THR A 746 -2.82 8.39 11.10
N LEU A 747 -2.25 8.17 12.29
CA LEU A 747 -1.98 6.85 12.85
C LEU A 747 -2.54 6.77 14.27
N SER A 748 -3.26 5.71 14.62
CA SER A 748 -3.78 5.52 15.97
C SER A 748 -3.76 4.08 16.44
N THR A 749 -3.21 3.83 17.64
CA THR A 749 -3.36 2.57 18.38
C THR A 749 -3.71 2.79 19.86
N SER A 750 -4.09 1.73 20.58
CA SER A 750 -4.61 1.81 21.94
C SER A 750 -3.92 0.96 23.02
N ASP A 751 -3.17 -0.09 22.68
CA ASP A 751 -2.64 -1.06 23.68
C ASP A 751 -1.34 -1.79 23.30
N ARG A 752 -0.71 -1.44 22.17
CA ARG A 752 0.57 -2.02 21.72
C ARG A 752 1.44 -0.98 21.06
N PRO A 753 2.79 -1.15 21.08
CA PRO A 753 3.74 -0.17 20.61
C PRO A 753 3.34 0.50 19.30
N LEU A 754 3.42 1.83 19.30
CA LEU A 754 3.38 2.60 18.08
C LEU A 754 4.78 3.13 17.84
N PHE A 755 5.44 2.46 16.92
CA PHE A 755 6.67 2.95 16.32
C PHE A 755 6.25 3.45 14.95
N ALA A 756 6.25 4.76 14.79
CA ALA A 756 5.96 5.36 13.51
C ALA A 756 6.73 6.67 13.38
N ASN A 757 7.80 6.65 12.61
CA ASN A 757 8.41 7.89 12.17
C ASN A 757 7.56 8.46 11.01
N LEU A 758 7.52 9.78 10.76
CA LEU A 758 6.38 10.38 10.04
C LEU A 758 6.76 11.42 8.98
N SER A 759 6.54 11.12 7.69
CA SER A 759 7.27 11.77 6.59
C SER A 759 6.58 12.31 5.37
N LEU A 760 7.32 13.00 4.50
CA LEU A 760 7.09 14.36 4.06
C LEU A 760 8.34 15.21 3.39
N THR A 761 9.58 14.79 2.86
CA THR A 761 10.64 15.56 1.97
C THR A 761 10.76 15.76 0.42
N SER A 762 11.32 16.90 0.01
CA SER A 762 10.72 17.70 -1.03
C SER A 762 11.57 18.12 -2.16
N ALA A 763 10.91 18.23 -3.30
CA ALA A 763 11.24 18.86 -4.56
C ALA A 763 12.34 19.92 -4.64
N THR A 764 12.74 20.57 -3.55
CA THR A 764 13.95 21.40 -3.45
C THR A 764 14.57 21.33 -2.03
N GLU A 765 14.69 20.14 -1.46
CA GLU A 765 14.81 19.80 -0.03
C GLU A 765 14.10 20.81 0.89
N THR A 766 12.98 21.49 0.55
CA THR A 766 12.56 22.64 1.40
C THR A 766 11.08 22.89 1.60
N GLY A 767 10.14 22.23 0.88
CA GLY A 767 8.69 22.50 1.05
C GLY A 767 7.72 21.33 1.20
N GLY A 768 6.47 21.36 1.70
CA GLY A 768 5.25 22.16 1.50
C GLY A 768 4.20 21.93 2.62
N MET A 769 2.93 21.53 2.43
CA MET A 769 1.97 21.41 3.57
C MET A 769 1.69 20.00 4.09
N PHE A 770 1.82 19.82 5.41
CA PHE A 770 1.30 18.68 6.18
C PHE A 770 0.77 18.99 7.57
N ASP A 771 -0.11 18.07 7.96
CA ASP A 771 -0.91 17.96 9.15
C ASP A 771 -0.79 16.50 9.62
N VAL A 772 -0.02 16.28 10.68
CA VAL A 772 0.28 14.95 11.18
C VAL A 772 -0.38 14.77 12.54
N GLY A 773 -1.15 13.69 12.69
CA GLY A 773 -1.75 13.31 13.97
C GLY A 773 -1.41 11.87 14.29
N VAL A 774 -0.74 11.63 15.43
CA VAL A 774 -0.47 10.27 15.89
C VAL A 774 -0.81 10.07 17.36
N SER A 775 -1.49 8.95 17.64
CA SER A 775 -1.99 8.62 18.97
C SER A 775 -1.70 7.16 19.34
N ALA A 776 -1.07 6.93 20.49
CA ALA A 776 -0.76 5.60 21.00
C ALA A 776 -1.16 5.47 22.47
N MET A 777 -2.41 5.07 22.72
CA MET A 777 -2.84 4.80 24.09
C MET A 777 -2.14 3.52 24.58
N ASN A 778 -1.93 3.42 25.90
CA ASN A 778 -1.36 2.30 26.65
C ASN A 778 -0.13 1.63 26.01
N ALA A 779 0.67 2.40 25.26
CA ALA A 779 1.72 1.89 24.40
C ALA A 779 2.90 2.86 24.35
N PRO A 780 4.15 2.36 24.29
CA PRO A 780 5.29 3.23 24.01
C PRO A 780 5.06 3.87 22.65
N LEU A 781 5.13 5.19 22.66
CA LEU A 781 5.07 6.03 21.48
C LEU A 781 6.52 6.39 21.17
N ASP A 782 7.10 5.72 20.20
CA ASP A 782 8.27 6.27 19.54
C ASP A 782 7.72 6.92 18.27
N ILE A 783 7.64 8.24 18.27
CA ILE A 783 7.37 9.02 17.07
C ILE A 783 8.56 9.87 16.88
N LYS A 784 9.22 9.67 15.76
CA LYS A 784 10.22 10.63 15.37
C LYS A 784 9.75 11.19 14.04
N PHE A 785 10.28 12.32 13.69
CA PHE A 785 9.87 13.10 12.54
C PHE A 785 11.13 13.28 11.76
N GLY A 786 11.27 12.79 10.54
CA GLY A 786 12.42 12.01 10.14
C GLY A 786 13.36 12.30 8.95
N THR A 787 13.02 13.07 7.91
CA THR A 787 14.01 14.01 7.32
C THR A 787 13.41 15.35 7.01
N GLN A 788 13.90 16.47 7.47
CA GLN A 788 13.30 17.75 7.17
C GLN A 788 14.43 18.77 7.15
N PRO A 789 14.98 18.98 5.96
CA PRO A 789 15.73 20.15 5.45
C PRO A 789 15.09 21.55 5.71
N PHE A 790 14.80 22.52 4.80
CA PHE A 790 14.78 24.01 5.18
C PHE A 790 13.49 24.99 5.06
N ASP A 791 13.02 25.85 6.07
CA ASP A 791 12.09 27.17 6.16
C ASP A 791 10.45 27.64 6.48
N SER A 792 9.48 27.13 7.37
CA SER A 792 7.98 26.77 7.18
C SER A 792 6.72 27.08 8.10
N LYS A 793 5.76 26.11 8.20
CA LYS A 793 4.57 25.78 9.00
C LYS A 793 4.23 24.25 9.22
N LEU A 794 5.13 23.26 9.48
CA LEU A 794 4.67 21.87 9.85
C LEU A 794 3.70 21.94 11.05
N LYS A 795 2.61 21.19 10.97
CA LYS A 795 1.64 20.96 12.05
C LYS A 795 1.68 19.47 12.47
N PHE A 796 2.14 19.17 13.69
CA PHE A 796 2.09 17.82 14.27
C PHE A 796 1.41 17.80 15.63
N ALA A 797 0.68 16.72 15.93
CA ALA A 797 0.22 16.37 17.26
C ALA A 797 0.53 14.90 17.60
N ALA A 798 1.38 14.68 18.61
CA ALA A 798 1.60 13.39 19.28
C ALA A 798 0.69 13.27 20.50
N SER A 799 0.17 12.07 20.76
CA SER A 799 -0.45 11.75 22.05
C SER A 799 -0.17 10.31 22.47
N SER A 800 0.23 10.07 23.72
CA SER A 800 0.34 8.71 24.27
C SER A 800 -0.27 8.60 25.67
N THR A 801 -0.47 7.37 26.14
CA THR A 801 -0.79 7.13 27.56
C THR A 801 0.04 5.99 28.16
N ASN A 802 0.34 6.12 29.46
CA ASN A 802 0.93 5.13 30.37
C ASN A 802 2.36 4.62 30.04
N TYR A 803 2.94 4.97 28.89
CA TYR A 803 4.29 4.55 28.46
C TYR A 803 5.06 5.72 27.84
N ARG A 804 6.40 5.61 27.89
CA ARG A 804 7.37 6.58 27.37
C ARG A 804 6.97 7.07 25.97
N SER A 805 6.87 8.38 25.83
CA SER A 805 6.87 9.06 24.54
C SER A 805 8.29 9.52 24.26
N SER A 806 9.01 8.85 23.37
CA SER A 806 10.17 9.48 22.75
C SER A 806 9.66 10.20 21.53
N VAL A 807 9.83 11.53 21.54
CA VAL A 807 9.49 12.32 20.38
C VAL A 807 10.71 13.10 19.93
N LEU A 808 11.54 12.39 19.17
CA LEU A 808 12.73 12.93 18.54
C LEU A 808 12.27 13.73 17.34
N LEU A 809 12.04 14.99 17.69
CA LEU A 809 11.97 16.15 16.77
C LEU A 809 14.23 18.07 16.20
N ASN A 810 14.90 18.36 15.06
CA ASN A 810 14.65 19.54 14.27
C ASN A 810 14.67 20.80 15.05
N THR A 811 15.73 21.46 14.68
CA THR A 811 16.49 22.26 15.52
C THR A 811 16.54 23.70 15.01
N ALA A 812 15.95 24.08 13.87
CA ALA A 812 15.35 25.39 13.68
C ALA A 812 13.85 25.31 13.92
N TYR A 813 13.14 24.53 13.13
CA TYR A 813 11.83 24.01 13.45
C TYR A 813 10.84 25.15 13.55
N GLU A 814 11.21 26.27 12.95
CA GLU A 814 11.10 27.51 13.68
C GLU A 814 9.66 27.74 14.05
N GLY A 815 9.41 27.79 15.35
CA GLY A 815 8.13 27.26 15.79
C GLY A 815 8.06 27.00 17.28
N SER A 816 6.83 27.14 17.75
CA SER A 816 6.41 26.77 19.09
C SER A 816 6.37 25.26 19.21
N PHE A 817 7.04 24.71 20.21
CA PHE A 817 6.86 23.32 20.63
C PHE A 817 6.20 23.32 22.00
N ASP A 818 5.19 22.46 22.14
CA ASP A 818 4.42 22.28 23.36
C ASP A 818 4.57 20.82 23.82
N VAL A 819 5.18 20.56 24.99
CA VAL A 819 5.43 19.20 25.50
C VAL A 819 4.82 19.01 26.88
N TYR A 820 3.94 18.02 27.02
CA TYR A 820 3.17 17.76 28.22
C TYR A 820 3.31 16.30 28.68
N GLY A 821 3.70 16.12 29.95
CA GLY A 821 3.77 14.82 30.62
C GLY A 821 5.00 14.65 31.52
N TYR A 822 4.94 13.72 32.47
CA TYR A 822 5.95 13.57 33.53
C TYR A 822 7.35 13.28 32.99
N ASN A 823 8.36 13.95 33.58
CA ASN A 823 9.73 13.98 33.09
C ASN A 823 9.80 14.32 31.59
N ALA A 824 9.09 15.38 31.19
CA ALA A 824 9.34 16.17 29.99
C ALA A 824 10.79 16.68 29.98
N THR A 825 11.67 15.98 29.28
CA THR A 825 13.04 16.43 29.06
C THR A 825 13.15 17.12 27.71
N LEU A 826 13.71 18.34 27.74
CA LEU A 826 14.38 18.86 26.55
C LEU A 826 15.76 18.24 26.49
N ILE A 827 16.13 17.68 25.36
CA ILE A 827 17.53 17.35 25.08
C ILE A 827 17.97 18.23 23.92
N SER A 828 18.57 19.38 24.19
CA SER A 828 19.29 20.16 23.17
C SER A 828 20.74 20.34 23.63
N ASP A 829 21.66 19.66 22.96
CA ASP A 829 23.10 19.82 23.02
C ASP A 829 23.54 21.15 22.39
N TRP A 830 24.72 21.67 22.76
CA TRP A 830 25.33 22.90 22.21
C TRP A 830 26.86 22.98 22.41
N PRO A 831 27.64 23.83 21.67
CA PRO A 831 27.47 24.31 20.32
C PRO A 831 28.10 23.30 19.36
N ILE A 832 27.32 22.59 18.59
CA ILE A 832 26.41 23.26 17.71
C ILE A 832 27.14 24.17 16.62
N PRO A 833 27.67 23.60 15.48
CA PRO A 833 28.03 24.22 14.16
C PRO A 833 27.32 23.61 12.88
N ASP A 834 27.52 24.13 11.66
CA ASP A 834 26.65 24.11 10.43
C ASP A 834 26.09 22.82 9.72
N PRO A 835 24.84 22.70 9.13
CA PRO A 835 24.55 21.70 8.12
C PRO A 835 24.66 22.48 6.81
N THR A 836 25.72 23.32 6.69
CA THR A 836 26.21 24.01 5.49
C THR A 836 27.67 24.63 5.55
N GLY A 837 27.92 25.81 6.17
CA GLY A 837 29.09 26.70 6.03
C GLY A 837 29.01 28.21 6.44
N ARG A 838 27.88 28.87 6.82
CA ARG A 838 27.89 30.30 7.36
C ARG A 838 28.62 30.35 8.68
N ASN A 839 28.16 29.54 9.63
CA ASN A 839 28.45 29.59 11.06
C ASN A 839 27.89 30.83 11.82
N ARG A 840 27.31 30.57 13.00
CA ARG A 840 26.61 31.38 14.08
C ARG A 840 26.07 30.29 15.07
N ASN A 841 25.48 30.41 16.27
CA ASN A 841 24.56 31.34 16.99
C ASN A 841 23.01 31.17 16.85
N ARG A 842 22.45 29.93 16.96
CA ARG A 842 21.00 29.58 17.09
C ARG A 842 20.33 30.18 18.33
N THR A 843 19.00 30.18 18.38
CA THR A 843 18.20 30.36 19.60
C THR A 843 17.14 29.26 19.81
N CYS A 844 17.48 28.10 20.40
CA CYS A 844 16.49 27.32 21.15
C CYS A 844 16.45 27.87 22.57
N TRP A 845 15.23 28.10 23.06
CA TRP A 845 14.95 28.38 24.45
C TRP A 845 13.74 27.54 24.85
N ALA A 846 13.73 27.08 26.08
CA ALA A 846 12.60 26.39 26.68
C ALA A 846 12.38 26.92 28.08
N GLU A 847 11.11 27.04 28.47
CA GLU A 847 10.68 27.43 29.80
C GLU A 847 9.55 26.50 30.26
N GLY A 848 9.47 26.28 31.57
CA GLY A 848 8.51 25.33 32.13
C GLY A 848 9.06 24.56 33.33
N SER A 849 8.58 23.33 33.46
CA SER A 849 8.83 22.40 34.57
C SER A 849 9.21 21.02 34.01
N SER A 850 9.36 20.02 34.90
CA SER A 850 9.56 18.63 34.50
C SER A 850 8.33 17.99 33.85
N ASP A 851 7.17 18.63 33.86
CA ASP A 851 5.89 18.01 33.48
C ASP A 851 5.15 18.79 32.36
N ASP A 852 5.61 20.01 32.08
CA ASP A 852 5.11 20.96 31.08
C ASP A 852 6.31 21.78 30.62
N LEU A 853 6.69 21.60 29.35
CA LEU A 853 7.92 22.11 28.75
C LEU A 853 7.54 22.75 27.42
N SER A 854 7.49 24.08 27.42
CA SER A 854 7.14 24.88 26.25
C SER A 854 8.35 25.67 25.78
N GLY A 855 8.38 26.02 24.50
CA GLY A 855 9.42 26.89 24.00
C GLY A 855 9.27 27.18 22.52
N ALA A 856 10.25 27.90 22.00
CA ALA A 856 10.48 27.90 20.58
C ALA A 856 11.96 27.69 20.33
N VAL A 857 12.22 26.95 19.27
CA VAL A 857 13.50 27.07 18.61
C VAL A 857 13.31 27.93 17.37
N PHE A 858 14.28 28.80 17.17
CA PHE A 858 14.40 29.68 16.02
C PHE A 858 15.88 30.13 15.90
N TRP A 859 16.20 30.80 14.81
CA TRP A 859 17.57 31.03 14.37
C TRP A 859 17.86 32.49 14.16
N GLU A 860 16.93 33.14 13.48
CA GLU A 860 16.69 34.56 13.52
C GLU A 860 15.18 34.79 13.71
N GLN A 861 14.81 35.95 14.21
CA GLN A 861 13.69 36.04 15.15
C GLN A 861 12.27 35.95 14.57
N GLY A 862 12.06 36.10 13.27
CA GLY A 862 10.70 36.23 12.69
C GLY A 862 9.92 34.93 12.49
N HIS A 863 10.37 33.80 13.07
CA HIS A 863 9.89 32.47 12.71
C HIS A 863 9.11 31.70 13.79
N LEU A 864 8.81 32.24 14.96
CA LEU A 864 8.05 31.49 15.97
C LEU A 864 6.65 31.02 15.49
N HIS A 865 6.13 31.65 14.44
CA HIS A 865 4.87 31.30 13.77
C HIS A 865 5.05 30.43 12.54
N TYR A 866 6.22 29.85 12.39
CA TYR A 866 6.44 28.96 11.27
C TYR A 866 5.73 27.65 11.62
N GLY A 867 6.36 26.62 12.17
CA GLY A 867 5.64 25.38 12.56
C GLY A 867 5.13 25.31 14.00
N ARG A 868 4.38 24.24 14.26
CA ARG A 868 3.87 23.87 15.58
C ARG A 868 3.76 22.35 15.76
N VAL A 869 4.21 21.90 16.91
CA VAL A 869 4.15 20.54 17.42
C VAL A 869 3.53 20.61 18.80
N VAL A 870 2.62 19.68 19.06
CA VAL A 870 2.14 19.37 20.39
C VAL A 870 2.47 17.91 20.70
N ILE A 871 3.11 17.62 21.83
CA ILE A 871 3.37 16.26 22.32
C ILE A 871 2.70 16.10 23.68
N THR A 872 1.78 15.14 23.81
CA THR A 872 1.02 14.94 25.06
C THR A 872 1.06 13.49 25.52
N ALA A 873 1.93 13.15 26.47
CA ALA A 873 2.03 11.80 27.01
C ALA A 873 1.48 11.73 28.45
N THR A 874 0.32 11.11 28.62
CA THR A 874 -0.40 11.12 29.91
C THR A 874 -0.02 9.89 30.73
N ASN A 875 0.47 10.08 31.96
CA ASN A 875 0.98 9.00 32.83
C ASN A 875 2.19 8.22 32.27
N ALA A 876 2.89 8.75 31.26
CA ALA A 876 4.17 8.21 30.83
C ALA A 876 5.24 8.40 31.93
N ASN A 877 6.24 7.53 31.99
CA ASN A 877 7.35 7.67 32.94
C ASN A 877 8.42 8.68 32.49
N SER A 878 8.49 8.96 31.18
CA SER A 878 9.25 10.07 30.59
C SER A 878 8.59 10.54 29.28
N VAL A 879 8.79 11.81 28.97
CA VAL A 879 8.43 12.42 27.68
C VAL A 879 9.67 13.12 27.16
N GLU A 880 10.17 12.71 26.01
CA GLU A 880 11.51 13.10 25.59
C GLU A 880 11.41 13.85 24.27
N LEU A 881 11.24 15.18 24.38
CA LEU A 881 11.50 16.08 23.27
C LEU A 881 13.00 16.40 23.25
N ALA A 882 13.76 15.39 22.84
CA ALA A 882 15.11 15.62 22.40
C ALA A 882 15.04 16.39 21.09
N PHE A 883 15.70 17.54 21.01
CA PHE A 883 15.88 18.43 19.87
C PHE A 883 17.00 17.98 18.94
N GLY A 884 17.03 16.77 18.35
CA GLY A 884 17.93 16.56 17.20
C GLY A 884 18.51 15.17 16.83
N PRO A 885 19.51 15.09 15.89
CA PRO A 885 20.20 13.90 15.40
C PRO A 885 20.29 13.73 13.86
#